data_AF-A0A6P0KCN4-F1
#
_entry.id   AF-A0A6P0KCN4-F1
#
_cell.length_a   1.000
_cell.length_b   1.000
_cell.length_c   1.000
_cell.angle_alpha   90.00
_cell.angle_beta   90.00
_cell.angle_gamma   90.00
#
_symmetry.space_group_name_H-M   'P 1'
#
loop_
_entity.id
_entity.type
_entity.pdbx_description
1 polymer ?
#
loop_
_entity_poly.entity_id
_entity_poly.type
_entity_poly.pdbx_seq_one_letter_code
_entity_poly.pdbx_strand_id
1 'polypeptide(L)'
;MAVEIKDNHTPKKVEFVEGEGLKIPVIDMSITDEDGNPGRYLAEPEVLRNSMLELLFEPEELESLAIVKPDKDNDSLDPLKGIDFGDGIARRVAFSSGNNIYYADAQLSKKLLEPFKTQPDHACRYGSLLVSTCTEGAHLLDSTEDGKPLRVKIVNFESDDAGERTEAAQYCTGDCHGKISPQLAKKLGWSDNHPFQFRLSWMNKWSQQESHTPDISFLAKGTFLPDAELTDKQGYDLIIDRSSVKGIAKHQIDDLLPCGDYEFPQIALGNRGNAKVQEYENSWQFSIWYSEAAIKADIVEPSKTEARKLAALQSNPIKLKNYLVKQYDKKAAFTSTQKENEATDLDQDSEEDQRSESRMISLLRHDQYGQLLDFPKVASFMRDQLAKKWRDLAIKGAVHHGSAMAQPCNDLKSGTIVAPHLKHGTQVLVTRYPIVSKDNIRRYTVDNKQQPEFLKYRGCAFIRPDQAMQHHQCDFDGDQLVITPASRMPHIAAETRHANQENEYEPVQKRQKIDYTQVKDEQDKLKYITLRQIAVAIAKNKIGWVATLIGRVQSSVPESGQPPGLFEQKKRQLLNKLFDALQIEVDSPKSATRLEGHHPNLLNTAKKWSQRYPSHLFDFKKDERLYKTMPMPAKGGNAINAIARDAVNPAWEPTRIRSRHRDEFRYLFPPPEDLEERENWEKHYVSWAKEMKERYREAMGEIHQQHGDDTKAIKEAALKLYESLRADVAEVFPNPESRHMAAAAMWHVETSNPNLNQPRKACAQLSHHLQITFHLEPDYQRLHEALPQDTYILSVPFEKFAIDEEGKIITDKKRQPVGEDLAGEWKAALERKGIAYEATLHPALPMVNFALLDPSEKLIEVLEQKFGDNFNDIDELDLTYCDHLGQTKNISNRIVPPVDYTWVESTEEQTPKSALVLNLFAEEISEQLQDFRFQQAELIGQKYNDFKDEDFGNSKWRGKRVALEVGALDNPNDYRHGSPIVKLDGKQLAMFSTNSPKLPIGASFEATIEPSPRGSALTLNINPESVQLKAEAETEQALPSSQRERLKKLNFRFSQAAAQPDMRDAAAVASRVLHEAIAEKYAQTGNRKINVGDWTAFVNSRTQECFVRDKERRVIFHSDLSTNQVNKGLSKEDSIKFEEWVRQKEKLCSLKIATSVGKRETQL
;
A
#
# COMPACT_ATOMS: atom_id res chain seq x y z
N MET A 1 -26.38 -33.34 -11.01
CA MET A 1 -27.43 -32.53 -10.36
C MET A 1 -27.18 -31.10 -10.81
N ALA A 2 -28.19 -30.44 -11.39
CA ALA A 2 -28.12 -29.00 -11.56
C ALA A 2 -27.99 -28.41 -10.15
N VAL A 3 -26.92 -27.66 -9.91
CA VAL A 3 -26.80 -26.89 -8.67
C VAL A 3 -27.82 -25.77 -8.83
N GLU A 4 -29.00 -25.93 -8.23
CA GLU A 4 -29.91 -24.80 -7.99
C GLU A 4 -29.15 -23.84 -7.08
N ILE A 5 -28.65 -22.76 -7.68
CA ILE A 5 -28.13 -21.59 -6.98
C ILE A 5 -29.33 -21.04 -6.19
N LYS A 6 -29.26 -21.15 -4.86
CA LYS A 6 -30.27 -20.56 -3.98
C LYS A 6 -30.04 -19.05 -3.88
N ASP A 7 -31.14 -18.30 -3.90
CA ASP A 7 -31.31 -16.86 -3.64
C ASP A 7 -30.04 -16.04 -3.38
N ASN A 8 -29.78 -15.09 -4.28
CA ASN A 8 -28.70 -14.09 -4.31
C ASN A 8 -28.68 -13.09 -3.13
N HIS A 9 -29.42 -13.39 -2.06
CA HIS A 9 -29.61 -12.60 -0.85
C HIS A 9 -29.42 -13.48 0.38
N THR A 10 -28.48 -14.44 0.38
CA THR A 10 -28.20 -15.21 1.60
C THR A 10 -27.74 -14.22 2.68
N PRO A 11 -28.55 -13.95 3.71
CA PRO A 11 -28.25 -12.86 4.61
C PRO A 11 -27.05 -13.24 5.47
N LYS A 12 -26.00 -12.43 5.41
CA LYS A 12 -24.84 -12.60 6.29
C LYS A 12 -25.15 -11.96 7.63
N LYS A 13 -24.81 -12.67 8.71
CA LYS A 13 -24.99 -12.18 10.07
C LYS A 13 -23.70 -11.58 10.60
N VAL A 14 -23.86 -10.73 11.62
CA VAL A 14 -22.75 -10.31 12.45
C VAL A 14 -22.21 -11.52 13.20
N GLU A 15 -20.89 -11.65 13.24
CA GLU A 15 -20.21 -12.71 13.98
C GLU A 15 -19.19 -12.08 14.93
N PHE A 16 -19.16 -12.55 16.17
CA PHE A 16 -18.08 -12.22 17.10
C PHE A 16 -17.19 -13.44 17.28
N VAL A 17 -15.91 -13.29 16.99
CA VAL A 17 -14.91 -14.36 17.15
C VAL A 17 -13.84 -13.86 18.11
N GLU A 18 -13.68 -14.54 19.24
CA GLU A 18 -12.72 -14.18 20.28
C GLU A 18 -11.30 -14.11 19.69
N GLY A 19 -10.61 -12.99 19.91
CA GLY A 19 -9.28 -12.72 19.33
C GLY A 19 -9.28 -12.24 17.87
N GLU A 20 -10.36 -12.45 17.11
CA GLU A 20 -10.50 -11.95 15.74
C GLU A 20 -11.34 -10.66 15.63
N GLY A 21 -12.24 -10.40 16.58
CA GLY A 21 -13.06 -9.19 16.67
C GLY A 21 -14.48 -9.34 16.13
N LEU A 22 -15.20 -8.21 16.07
CA LEU A 22 -16.56 -8.11 15.55
C LEU A 22 -16.55 -8.05 14.02
N LYS A 23 -17.12 -9.06 13.35
CA LYS A 23 -17.26 -9.15 11.90
C LYS A 23 -18.64 -8.64 11.49
N ILE A 24 -18.69 -7.55 10.74
CA ILE A 24 -19.93 -6.89 10.30
C ILE A 24 -20.12 -7.12 8.79
N PRO A 25 -21.30 -7.59 8.35
CA PRO A 25 -21.57 -7.79 6.94
C PRO A 25 -21.60 -6.46 6.18
N VAL A 26 -21.09 -6.47 4.95
CA VAL A 26 -20.96 -5.28 4.10
C VAL A 26 -21.78 -5.48 2.82
N ILE A 27 -22.64 -4.52 2.51
CA ILE A 27 -23.37 -4.40 1.25
C ILE A 27 -22.73 -3.28 0.44
N ASP A 28 -22.38 -3.57 -0.81
CA ASP A 28 -21.92 -2.57 -1.77
C ASP A 28 -23.03 -2.24 -2.76
N MET A 29 -23.52 -1.00 -2.72
CA MET A 29 -24.63 -0.54 -3.57
C MET A 29 -24.23 -0.34 -5.03
N SER A 30 -22.92 -0.36 -5.31
CA SER A 30 -22.40 -0.21 -6.66
C SER A 30 -22.29 -1.53 -7.42
N ILE A 31 -22.64 -2.66 -6.77
CA ILE A 31 -22.72 -4.00 -7.34
C ILE A 31 -24.20 -4.39 -7.45
N THR A 32 -24.65 -4.83 -8.62
CA THR A 32 -26.02 -5.31 -8.84
C THR A 32 -26.14 -6.81 -8.58
N ASP A 33 -27.32 -7.26 -8.16
CA ASP A 33 -27.68 -8.68 -8.12
C ASP A 33 -28.00 -9.23 -9.51
N GLU A 34 -28.33 -10.53 -9.61
CA GLU A 34 -28.65 -11.20 -10.88
C GLU A 34 -29.97 -10.70 -11.51
N ASP A 35 -30.84 -10.06 -10.74
CA ASP A 35 -32.09 -9.46 -11.20
C ASP A 35 -31.91 -7.98 -11.60
N GLY A 36 -30.68 -7.46 -11.50
CA GLY A 36 -30.31 -6.08 -11.85
C GLY A 36 -30.63 -5.04 -10.78
N ASN A 37 -30.99 -5.45 -9.55
CA ASN A 37 -31.19 -4.53 -8.44
C ASN A 37 -29.86 -4.13 -7.80
N PRO A 38 -29.68 -2.87 -7.38
CA PRO A 38 -28.45 -2.40 -6.76
C PRO A 38 -28.30 -2.90 -5.30
N GLY A 39 -27.10 -3.37 -4.96
CA GLY A 39 -26.73 -3.84 -3.62
C GLY A 39 -26.40 -5.33 -3.57
N ARG A 40 -25.14 -5.68 -3.27
CA ARG A 40 -24.74 -7.08 -3.01
C ARG A 40 -23.87 -7.19 -1.75
N TYR A 41 -24.06 -8.26 -0.96
CA TYR A 41 -23.16 -8.58 0.15
C TYR A 41 -21.77 -8.97 -0.37
N LEU A 42 -20.73 -8.33 0.17
CA LEU A 42 -19.34 -8.69 -0.11
C LEU A 42 -18.98 -10.05 0.51
N ALA A 43 -18.03 -10.75 -0.12
CA ALA A 43 -17.53 -12.04 0.39
C ALA A 43 -16.94 -11.90 1.80
N GLU A 44 -16.10 -10.88 2.00
CA GLU A 44 -15.37 -10.59 3.24
C GLU A 44 -16.12 -9.52 4.09
N PRO A 45 -16.36 -9.76 5.39
CA PRO A 45 -16.94 -8.77 6.29
C PRO A 45 -15.93 -7.67 6.65
N GLU A 46 -16.43 -6.57 7.22
CA GLU A 46 -15.58 -5.59 7.92
C GLU A 46 -15.29 -6.08 9.33
N VAL A 47 -14.03 -6.04 9.76
CA VAL A 47 -13.62 -6.53 11.08
C VAL A 47 -13.24 -5.37 11.98
N LEU A 48 -13.99 -5.18 13.07
CA LEU A 48 -13.68 -4.22 14.12
C LEU A 48 -12.99 -4.91 15.29
N ARG A 49 -12.02 -4.22 15.91
CA ARG A 49 -11.30 -4.68 17.09
C ARG A 49 -11.07 -3.53 18.06
N ASN A 50 -11.17 -3.80 19.36
CA ASN A 50 -10.89 -2.83 20.43
C ASN A 50 -11.61 -1.48 20.20
N SER A 51 -12.86 -1.51 19.76
CA SER A 51 -13.66 -0.32 19.44
C SER A 51 -14.58 0.08 20.60
N MET A 52 -15.07 1.32 20.59
CA MET A 52 -16.08 1.74 21.58
C MET A 52 -17.38 0.95 21.39
N LEU A 53 -17.72 0.59 20.15
CA LEU A 53 -18.91 -0.19 19.82
C LEU A 53 -18.90 -1.56 20.55
N GLU A 54 -17.76 -2.26 20.55
CA GLU A 54 -17.59 -3.54 21.24
C GLU A 54 -17.68 -3.42 22.77
N LEU A 55 -17.34 -2.26 23.34
CA LEU A 55 -17.41 -2.04 24.80
C LEU A 55 -18.78 -1.57 25.29
N LEU A 56 -19.61 -1.04 24.39
CA LEU A 56 -20.89 -0.42 24.75
C LEU A 56 -22.07 -1.39 24.70
N PHE A 57 -21.92 -2.50 23.99
CA PHE A 57 -22.99 -3.43 23.64
C PHE A 57 -22.49 -4.87 23.70
N GLU A 58 -23.36 -5.76 24.15
CA GLU A 58 -23.09 -7.20 24.04
C GLU A 58 -23.19 -7.67 22.58
N PRO A 59 -22.44 -8.72 22.16
CA PRO A 59 -22.48 -9.21 20.79
C PRO A 59 -23.89 -9.50 20.25
N GLU A 60 -24.79 -10.03 21.09
CA GLU A 60 -26.18 -10.35 20.73
C GLU A 60 -27.01 -9.07 20.45
N GLU A 61 -26.65 -7.93 21.05
CA GLU A 61 -27.32 -6.66 20.78
C GLU A 61 -26.94 -6.09 19.40
N LEU A 62 -25.84 -6.55 18.82
CA LEU A 62 -25.26 -6.04 17.56
C LEU A 62 -25.69 -6.85 16.33
N GLU A 63 -26.47 -7.92 16.49
CA GLU A 63 -26.86 -8.85 15.41
C GLU A 63 -27.50 -8.18 14.19
N SER A 64 -28.22 -7.07 14.38
CA SER A 64 -28.88 -6.35 13.29
C SER A 64 -27.98 -5.33 12.56
N LEU A 65 -26.71 -5.22 12.94
CA LEU A 65 -25.79 -4.26 12.32
C LEU A 65 -25.39 -4.71 10.91
N ALA A 66 -25.39 -3.77 9.96
CA ALA A 66 -24.87 -3.97 8.61
C ALA A 66 -24.17 -2.69 8.12
N ILE A 67 -23.14 -2.83 7.30
CA ILE A 67 -22.47 -1.72 6.63
C ILE A 67 -23.00 -1.63 5.20
N VAL A 68 -23.31 -0.42 4.76
CA VAL A 68 -23.67 -0.12 3.37
C VAL A 68 -22.65 0.86 2.81
N LYS A 69 -22.03 0.51 1.69
CA LYS A 69 -21.19 1.41 0.90
C LYS A 69 -22.03 2.02 -0.23
N PRO A 70 -22.19 3.35 -0.29
CA PRO A 70 -22.95 3.99 -1.35
C PRO A 70 -22.21 3.90 -2.68
N ASP A 71 -22.98 3.80 -3.76
CA ASP A 71 -22.44 4.00 -5.10
C ASP A 71 -21.98 5.46 -5.27
N LYS A 72 -20.70 5.64 -5.59
CA LYS A 72 -20.06 6.96 -5.71
C LYS A 72 -20.58 7.73 -6.92
N ASP A 73 -20.98 7.02 -7.96
CA ASP A 73 -21.45 7.60 -9.22
C ASP A 73 -22.94 7.97 -9.17
N ASN A 74 -23.64 7.56 -8.12
CA ASN A 74 -25.03 7.94 -7.91
C ASN A 74 -25.12 9.34 -7.32
N ASP A 75 -25.52 10.30 -8.15
CA ASP A 75 -25.68 11.71 -7.80
C ASP A 75 -27.04 12.08 -7.17
N SER A 76 -27.90 11.10 -6.94
CA SER A 76 -29.13 11.37 -6.19
C SER A 76 -28.82 11.86 -4.77
N LEU A 77 -29.74 12.65 -4.21
CA LEU A 77 -29.64 13.13 -2.83
C LEU A 77 -29.75 11.97 -1.83
N ASP A 78 -30.42 10.89 -2.22
CA ASP A 78 -30.77 9.78 -1.33
C ASP A 78 -30.68 8.41 -2.02
N PRO A 79 -29.48 7.98 -2.44
CA PRO A 79 -29.27 6.76 -3.22
C PRO A 79 -29.53 5.47 -2.43
N LEU A 80 -29.69 5.59 -1.11
CA LEU A 80 -29.77 4.46 -0.19
C LEU A 80 -31.21 4.22 0.31
N LYS A 81 -32.21 4.79 -0.36
CA LYS A 81 -33.61 4.67 0.01
C LYS A 81 -34.14 3.29 -0.37
N GLY A 82 -34.75 2.60 0.60
CA GLY A 82 -35.47 1.35 0.35
C GLY A 82 -34.58 0.12 0.12
N ILE A 83 -33.36 0.12 0.67
CA ILE A 83 -32.46 -1.04 0.63
C ILE A 83 -33.16 -2.25 1.24
N ASP A 84 -33.15 -3.36 0.51
CA ASP A 84 -33.47 -4.69 1.03
C ASP A 84 -32.20 -5.36 1.55
N PHE A 85 -32.30 -5.98 2.72
CA PHE A 85 -31.20 -6.69 3.37
C PHE A 85 -31.36 -8.21 3.28
N GLY A 86 -32.48 -8.71 2.73
CA GLY A 86 -32.72 -10.13 2.47
C GLY A 86 -33.16 -10.98 3.68
N ASP A 87 -33.12 -10.43 4.90
CA ASP A 87 -33.47 -11.14 6.15
C ASP A 87 -34.80 -10.71 6.78
N GLY A 88 -35.53 -9.81 6.14
CA GLY A 88 -36.78 -9.25 6.67
C GLY A 88 -36.61 -8.33 7.89
N ILE A 89 -35.38 -7.98 8.28
CA ILE A 89 -35.12 -7.03 9.37
C ILE A 89 -35.14 -5.61 8.82
N ALA A 90 -36.11 -4.82 9.27
CA ALA A 90 -36.20 -3.41 8.91
C ALA A 90 -35.08 -2.59 9.57
N ARG A 91 -34.12 -2.13 8.75
CA ARG A 91 -32.97 -1.33 9.21
C ARG A 91 -33.06 0.14 8.81
N ARG A 92 -32.40 1.00 9.58
CA ARG A 92 -32.20 2.43 9.30
C ARG A 92 -30.76 2.84 9.59
N VAL A 93 -30.34 3.94 8.99
CA VAL A 93 -29.02 4.55 9.28
C VAL A 93 -28.93 4.90 10.76
N ALA A 94 -27.91 4.37 11.42
CA ALA A 94 -27.54 4.70 12.79
C ALA A 94 -26.44 5.77 12.80
N PHE A 95 -25.36 5.57 12.05
CA PHE A 95 -24.22 6.49 11.99
C PHE A 95 -23.37 6.25 10.73
N SER A 96 -22.34 7.06 10.49
CA SER A 96 -21.39 6.84 9.38
C SER A 96 -19.93 7.03 9.82
N SER A 97 -19.03 6.37 9.11
CA SER A 97 -17.58 6.49 9.24
C SER A 97 -16.94 6.45 7.85
N GLY A 98 -16.48 7.59 7.34
CA GLY A 98 -15.96 7.70 5.98
C GLY A 98 -17.01 7.30 4.94
N ASN A 99 -16.69 6.32 4.08
CA ASN A 99 -17.62 5.77 3.08
C ASN A 99 -18.53 4.66 3.63
N ASN A 100 -18.33 4.23 4.89
CA ASN A 100 -19.12 3.17 5.50
C ASN A 100 -20.31 3.76 6.25
N ILE A 101 -21.53 3.34 5.89
CA ILE A 101 -22.77 3.79 6.52
C ILE A 101 -23.36 2.62 7.29
N TYR A 102 -23.53 2.79 8.60
CA TYR A 102 -23.95 1.73 9.49
C TYR A 102 -25.47 1.74 9.65
N TYR A 103 -26.07 0.61 9.34
CA TYR A 103 -27.50 0.35 9.44
C TYR A 103 -27.77 -0.58 10.62
N ALA A 104 -28.86 -0.32 11.34
CA ALA A 104 -29.31 -1.13 12.47
C ALA A 104 -30.84 -1.15 12.53
N ASP A 105 -31.42 -2.12 13.23
CA ASP A 105 -32.85 -2.13 13.52
C ASP A 105 -33.26 -0.91 14.38
N ALA A 106 -34.57 -0.74 14.60
CA ALA A 106 -35.10 0.38 15.36
C ALA A 106 -34.60 0.45 16.82
N GLN A 107 -34.42 -0.68 17.49
CA GLN A 107 -34.00 -0.77 18.88
C GLN A 107 -32.52 -0.44 19.04
N LEU A 108 -31.64 -1.09 18.28
CA LEU A 108 -30.20 -0.86 18.29
C LEU A 108 -29.89 0.57 17.82
N SER A 109 -30.51 1.03 16.73
CA SER A 109 -30.33 2.39 16.23
C SER A 109 -30.68 3.45 17.28
N LYS A 110 -31.72 3.24 18.10
CA LYS A 110 -32.07 4.16 19.18
C LYS A 110 -30.96 4.25 20.22
N LYS A 111 -30.35 3.13 20.60
CA LYS A 111 -29.25 3.10 21.57
C LYS A 111 -27.98 3.76 21.01
N LEU A 112 -27.64 3.48 19.75
CA LEU A 112 -26.47 4.06 19.06
C LEU A 112 -26.58 5.58 18.89
N LEU A 113 -27.80 6.12 18.81
CA LEU A 113 -28.06 7.55 18.68
C LEU A 113 -28.09 8.30 20.02
N GLU A 114 -28.09 7.63 21.17
CA GLU A 114 -28.21 8.29 22.47
C GLU A 114 -27.07 9.31 22.74
N PRO A 115 -25.79 9.05 22.39
CA PRO A 115 -24.73 10.05 22.52
C PRO A 115 -24.89 11.30 21.62
N PHE A 116 -25.81 11.24 20.65
CA PHE A 116 -26.05 12.29 19.65
C PHE A 116 -27.45 12.92 19.79
N LYS A 117 -28.12 12.70 20.92
CA LYS A 117 -29.53 13.04 21.12
C LYS A 117 -29.88 14.51 20.90
N THR A 118 -29.01 15.43 21.31
CA THR A 118 -29.22 16.87 21.14
C THR A 118 -28.92 17.35 19.72
N GLN A 119 -28.20 16.54 18.95
CA GLN A 119 -27.79 16.88 17.60
C GLN A 119 -27.60 15.62 16.73
N PRO A 120 -28.67 15.06 16.13
CA PRO A 120 -28.61 13.76 15.44
C PRO A 120 -27.62 13.69 14.26
N ASP A 121 -27.37 14.79 13.53
CA ASP A 121 -26.40 14.79 12.43
C ASP A 121 -24.95 14.53 12.89
N HIS A 122 -24.67 14.71 14.19
CA HIS A 122 -23.40 14.30 14.77
C HIS A 122 -23.14 12.80 14.68
N ALA A 123 -24.18 11.96 14.58
CA ALA A 123 -24.00 10.54 14.31
C ALA A 123 -23.27 10.31 12.97
N CYS A 124 -23.48 11.17 11.97
CA CYS A 124 -22.77 11.05 10.70
C CYS A 124 -21.39 11.76 10.71
N ARG A 125 -21.24 12.84 11.50
CA ARG A 125 -20.00 13.64 11.58
C ARG A 125 -18.96 13.05 12.52
N TYR A 126 -19.39 12.32 13.56
CA TYR A 126 -18.57 11.79 14.63
C TYR A 126 -18.85 10.31 14.93
N GLY A 127 -19.66 9.63 14.10
CA GLY A 127 -19.95 8.20 14.24
C GLY A 127 -18.73 7.30 14.15
N SER A 128 -17.67 7.75 13.48
CA SER A 128 -16.37 7.07 13.44
C SER A 128 -15.79 6.76 14.83
N LEU A 129 -16.13 7.56 15.85
CA LEU A 129 -15.66 7.33 17.23
C LEU A 129 -16.19 6.02 17.84
N LEU A 130 -17.30 5.50 17.35
CA LEU A 130 -17.84 4.21 17.79
C LEU A 130 -16.99 3.04 17.27
N VAL A 131 -16.51 3.15 16.03
CA VAL A 131 -15.87 2.04 15.29
C VAL A 131 -14.35 2.17 15.20
N SER A 132 -13.80 3.26 15.74
CA SER A 132 -12.37 3.50 15.80
C SER A 132 -11.61 2.39 16.53
N THR A 133 -10.64 1.76 15.87
CA THR A 133 -9.83 0.67 16.46
C THR A 133 -8.83 1.20 17.49
N CYS A 134 -8.97 0.90 18.77
CA CYS A 134 -7.97 1.30 19.78
C CYS A 134 -6.76 0.37 19.79
N THR A 135 -5.69 0.77 19.09
CA THR A 135 -4.55 -0.12 18.77
C THR A 135 -3.79 -0.66 19.97
N GLU A 136 -3.76 0.09 21.07
CA GLU A 136 -3.04 -0.30 22.28
C GLU A 136 -3.98 -0.94 23.32
N GLY A 137 -5.30 -0.91 23.07
CA GLY A 137 -6.33 -1.51 23.91
C GLY A 137 -7.49 -0.55 24.22
N ALA A 138 -8.64 -1.13 24.57
CA ALA A 138 -9.80 -0.41 25.09
C ALA A 138 -10.45 -1.22 26.22
N HIS A 139 -10.97 -0.51 27.22
CA HIS A 139 -11.53 -1.12 28.43
C HIS A 139 -12.84 -0.44 28.81
N LEU A 140 -13.82 -1.26 29.21
CA LEU A 140 -14.90 -0.80 30.06
C LEU A 140 -14.37 -0.80 31.49
N LEU A 141 -14.32 0.37 32.10
CA LEU A 141 -13.90 0.52 33.50
C LEU A 141 -15.16 0.59 34.35
N ASP A 142 -15.32 -0.36 35.27
CA ASP A 142 -16.53 -0.50 36.09
C ASP A 142 -16.18 -0.53 37.58
N SER A 143 -16.66 0.47 38.32
CA SER A 143 -16.49 0.60 39.77
C SER A 143 -17.14 -0.52 40.58
N THR A 144 -18.04 -1.34 40.01
CA THR A 144 -18.54 -2.55 40.68
C THR A 144 -17.45 -3.61 40.87
N GLU A 145 -16.35 -3.53 40.13
CA GLU A 145 -15.23 -4.48 40.23
C GLU A 145 -14.26 -4.15 41.38
N ASP A 146 -13.97 -2.87 41.62
CA ASP A 146 -12.95 -2.42 42.60
C ASP A 146 -13.48 -1.44 43.67
N GLY A 147 -14.76 -1.10 43.62
CA GLY A 147 -15.48 -0.31 44.60
C GLY A 147 -15.22 1.20 44.54
N LYS A 148 -14.63 1.74 43.45
CA LYS A 148 -14.32 3.17 43.34
C LYS A 148 -14.71 3.75 41.97
N PRO A 149 -15.63 4.74 41.90
CA PRO A 149 -15.90 5.44 40.66
C PRO A 149 -14.68 6.26 40.23
N LEU A 150 -14.55 6.46 38.92
CA LEU A 150 -13.45 7.21 38.34
C LEU A 150 -13.70 8.70 38.51
N ARG A 151 -12.74 9.43 39.11
CA ARG A 151 -12.88 10.86 39.38
C ARG A 151 -12.43 11.67 38.17
N VAL A 152 -13.35 12.44 37.59
CA VAL A 152 -13.14 13.20 36.36
C VAL A 152 -13.32 14.69 36.64
N LYS A 153 -12.33 15.50 36.28
CA LYS A 153 -12.46 16.95 36.21
C LYS A 153 -12.78 17.38 34.79
N ILE A 154 -13.87 18.14 34.60
CA ILE A 154 -14.21 18.76 33.33
C ILE A 154 -13.96 20.27 33.41
N VAL A 155 -13.18 20.80 32.45
CA VAL A 155 -12.80 22.22 32.37
C VAL A 155 -13.08 22.80 30.98
N ASN A 156 -13.03 24.12 30.85
CA ASN A 156 -13.12 24.80 29.56
C ASN A 156 -12.04 25.87 29.39
N PHE A 157 -11.02 25.55 28.61
CA PHE A 157 -9.92 26.45 28.29
C PHE A 157 -10.36 27.67 27.48
N GLU A 158 -11.41 27.55 26.66
CA GLU A 158 -11.92 28.62 25.79
C GLU A 158 -13.19 29.28 26.36
N SER A 159 -13.49 29.09 27.65
CA SER A 159 -14.70 29.68 28.28
C SER A 159 -14.74 31.20 28.14
N ASP A 160 -15.92 31.79 27.99
CA ASP A 160 -16.09 33.24 28.10
C ASP A 160 -15.93 33.71 29.57
N ASP A 161 -16.14 32.81 30.53
CA ASP A 161 -15.92 33.07 31.96
C ASP A 161 -14.42 33.08 32.31
N ALA A 162 -13.96 34.17 32.92
CA ALA A 162 -12.55 34.34 33.26
C ALA A 162 -12.08 33.40 34.39
N GLY A 163 -12.98 33.03 35.30
CA GLY A 163 -12.71 32.07 36.37
C GLY A 163 -12.49 30.67 35.81
N GLU A 164 -13.39 30.20 34.95
CA GLU A 164 -13.26 28.90 34.27
C GLU A 164 -11.97 28.80 33.45
N ARG A 165 -11.61 29.85 32.68
CA ARG A 165 -10.34 29.88 31.95
C ARG A 165 -9.13 29.79 32.87
N THR A 166 -9.18 30.49 34.01
CA THR A 166 -8.10 30.49 34.99
C THR A 166 -7.96 29.11 35.64
N GLU A 167 -9.07 28.43 35.91
CA GLU A 167 -9.08 27.06 36.44
C GLU A 167 -8.53 26.06 35.41
N ALA A 168 -9.00 26.11 34.16
CA ALA A 168 -8.51 25.25 33.08
C ALA A 168 -6.98 25.40 32.87
N ALA A 169 -6.47 26.63 32.94
CA ALA A 169 -5.04 26.91 32.81
C ALA A 169 -4.17 26.21 33.89
N GLN A 170 -4.70 26.00 35.10
CA GLN A 170 -3.97 25.30 36.19
C GLN A 170 -3.66 23.85 35.85
N TYR A 171 -4.50 23.22 35.02
CA TYR A 171 -4.34 21.84 34.60
C TYR A 171 -3.60 21.68 33.26
N CYS A 172 -3.12 22.79 32.69
CA CYS A 172 -2.41 22.82 31.41
C CYS A 172 -3.16 22.04 30.31
N THR A 173 -4.49 22.21 30.24
CA THR A 173 -5.34 21.67 29.17
C THR A 173 -5.31 22.58 27.93
N GLY A 174 -6.06 22.20 26.89
CA GLY A 174 -6.23 22.97 25.66
C GLY A 174 -7.26 22.31 24.75
N ASP A 175 -7.46 22.83 23.54
CA ASP A 175 -8.42 22.27 22.57
C ASP A 175 -8.17 20.77 22.31
N CYS A 176 -9.10 19.93 22.77
CA CYS A 176 -9.06 18.47 22.74
C CYS A 176 -7.87 17.84 23.49
N HIS A 177 -7.30 18.52 24.49
CA HIS A 177 -6.16 18.05 25.27
C HIS A 177 -6.50 17.90 26.77
N GLY A 178 -6.21 16.73 27.33
CA GLY A 178 -6.45 16.40 28.74
C GLY A 178 -5.25 15.79 29.46
N LYS A 179 -5.43 15.54 30.76
CA LYS A 179 -4.47 14.82 31.62
C LYS A 179 -5.09 13.51 32.12
N ILE A 180 -4.23 12.53 32.37
CA ILE A 180 -4.63 11.22 32.90
C ILE A 180 -3.68 10.77 34.00
N SER A 181 -4.21 10.07 35.00
CA SER A 181 -3.39 9.36 35.98
C SER A 181 -2.44 8.39 35.27
N PRO A 182 -1.13 8.40 35.56
CA PRO A 182 -0.21 7.40 35.02
C PRO A 182 -0.62 5.96 35.34
N GLN A 183 -1.32 5.72 36.46
CA GLN A 183 -1.80 4.39 36.82
C GLN A 183 -2.92 3.93 35.89
N LEU A 184 -3.88 4.82 35.63
CA LEU A 184 -4.96 4.55 34.69
C LEU A 184 -4.45 4.42 33.26
N ALA A 185 -3.52 5.28 32.85
CA ALA A 185 -2.89 5.22 31.53
C ALA A 185 -2.24 3.84 31.29
N LYS A 186 -1.55 3.26 32.28
CA LYS A 186 -0.95 1.92 32.18
C LYS A 186 -1.99 0.83 31.91
N LYS A 187 -3.19 0.93 32.51
CA LYS A 187 -4.28 -0.01 32.23
C LYS A 187 -4.70 0.05 30.75
N LEU A 188 -4.56 1.19 30.09
CA LEU A 188 -4.90 1.44 28.69
C LEU A 188 -3.73 1.22 27.71
N GLY A 189 -2.72 0.42 28.08
CA GLY A 189 -1.58 0.15 27.19
C GLY A 189 -0.65 1.36 26.98
N TRP A 190 -0.60 2.30 27.93
CA TRP A 190 0.35 3.41 27.85
C TRP A 190 1.80 2.93 27.87
N SER A 191 2.58 3.36 26.88
CA SER A 191 4.03 3.22 26.90
C SER A 191 4.64 4.37 27.69
N ASP A 192 5.21 4.08 28.87
CA ASP A 192 5.77 5.06 29.82
C ASP A 192 6.44 6.27 29.14
N ASN A 193 5.92 7.46 29.41
CA ASN A 193 6.27 8.79 28.90
C ASN A 193 5.82 9.16 27.47
N HIS A 194 4.87 8.47 26.86
CA HIS A 194 4.30 8.89 25.58
C HIS A 194 2.90 9.47 25.77
N PRO A 195 2.59 10.70 25.32
CA PRO A 195 1.19 11.10 25.19
C PRO A 195 0.46 10.12 24.26
N PHE A 196 -0.86 10.03 24.35
CA PHE A 196 -1.60 9.14 23.45
C PHE A 196 -2.96 9.72 23.08
N GLN A 197 -3.46 9.31 21.93
CA GLN A 197 -4.79 9.70 21.49
C GLN A 197 -5.83 8.78 22.13
N PHE A 198 -6.95 9.33 22.63
CA PHE A 198 -7.99 8.55 23.28
C PHE A 198 -9.32 8.55 22.53
N ARG A 199 -10.14 7.55 22.85
CA ARG A 199 -11.57 7.47 22.57
C ARG A 199 -12.28 7.18 23.89
N LEU A 200 -13.36 7.89 24.17
CA LEU A 200 -14.11 7.76 25.40
C LEU A 200 -15.60 7.79 25.11
N SER A 201 -16.36 6.96 25.80
CA SER A 201 -17.82 7.04 25.81
C SER A 201 -18.34 7.03 27.25
N TRP A 202 -19.30 7.91 27.51
CA TRP A 202 -20.13 7.92 28.71
C TRP A 202 -21.59 7.72 28.30
N MET A 203 -22.29 6.83 29.00
CA MET A 203 -23.72 6.59 28.83
C MET A 203 -24.44 6.94 30.13
N ASN A 204 -25.46 7.80 30.07
CA ASN A 204 -26.22 8.21 31.25
C ASN A 204 -26.90 7.04 32.00
N LYS A 205 -27.15 5.90 31.32
CA LYS A 205 -27.64 4.67 31.95
C LYS A 205 -26.70 4.10 33.02
N TRP A 206 -25.44 4.53 33.03
CA TRP A 206 -24.42 4.14 34.01
C TRP A 206 -24.40 5.03 35.27
N SER A 207 -25.28 6.04 35.33
CA SER A 207 -25.44 6.85 36.53
C SER A 207 -25.88 6.02 37.73
N GLN A 208 -25.40 6.38 38.92
CA GLN A 208 -25.80 5.80 40.20
C GLN A 208 -26.35 6.92 41.10
N GLN A 209 -27.34 6.61 41.95
CA GLN A 209 -28.07 7.61 42.74
C GLN A 209 -27.19 8.47 43.68
N GLU A 210 -26.03 7.96 44.09
CA GLU A 210 -25.15 8.63 45.06
C GLU A 210 -23.96 9.36 44.40
N SER A 211 -23.75 9.23 43.09
CA SER A 211 -22.61 9.83 42.37
C SER A 211 -23.01 11.07 41.58
N HIS A 212 -22.13 12.08 41.57
CA HIS A 212 -22.31 13.24 40.69
C HIS A 212 -21.84 12.89 39.26
N THR A 213 -22.80 12.48 38.43
CA THR A 213 -22.57 12.03 37.04
C THR A 213 -23.21 12.99 36.04
N PRO A 214 -22.74 13.04 34.78
CA PRO A 214 -23.43 13.77 33.72
C PRO A 214 -24.82 13.22 33.37
N ASP A 215 -25.79 14.11 33.17
CA ASP A 215 -27.18 13.75 32.83
C ASP A 215 -27.37 13.28 31.38
N ILE A 216 -26.36 13.48 30.53
CA ILE A 216 -26.39 13.19 29.10
C ILE A 216 -25.27 12.22 28.70
N SER A 217 -25.58 11.30 27.78
CA SER A 217 -24.60 10.44 27.13
C SER A 217 -23.78 11.23 26.11
N PHE A 218 -22.48 10.94 26.00
CA PHE A 218 -21.62 11.60 25.01
C PHE A 218 -20.43 10.73 24.60
N LEU A 219 -19.79 11.14 23.51
CA LEU A 219 -18.50 10.61 23.09
C LEU A 219 -17.44 11.69 23.30
N ALA A 220 -16.20 11.30 23.54
CA ALA A 220 -15.08 12.23 23.58
C ALA A 220 -13.87 11.68 22.85
N LYS A 221 -13.07 12.60 22.31
CA LYS A 221 -11.80 12.31 21.65
C LYS A 221 -10.81 13.42 21.95
N GLY A 222 -9.54 13.06 21.97
CA GLY A 222 -8.48 14.02 22.20
C GLY A 222 -7.15 13.35 22.43
N THR A 223 -6.22 14.07 23.03
CA THR A 223 -4.96 13.53 23.54
C THR A 223 -4.90 13.57 25.06
N PHE A 224 -4.35 12.52 25.66
CA PHE A 224 -3.99 12.51 27.07
C PHE A 224 -2.49 12.61 27.25
N LEU A 225 -2.08 13.49 28.17
CA LEU A 225 -0.74 13.53 28.72
C LEU A 225 -0.75 12.96 30.15
N PRO A 226 -0.11 11.81 30.40
CA PRO A 226 -0.07 11.24 31.74
C PRO A 226 0.77 12.09 32.70
N ASP A 227 0.16 12.60 33.77
CA ASP A 227 0.84 13.48 34.73
C ASP A 227 0.25 13.38 36.15
N ALA A 228 0.97 12.74 37.08
CA ALA A 228 0.53 12.52 38.45
C ALA A 228 0.42 13.80 39.30
N GLU A 229 1.14 14.87 38.96
CA GLU A 229 1.09 16.13 39.73
C GLU A 229 -0.24 16.86 39.51
N LEU A 230 -0.75 16.80 38.28
CA LEU A 230 -2.01 17.42 37.91
C LEU A 230 -3.22 16.51 38.14
N THR A 231 -3.01 15.18 38.21
CA THR A 231 -4.09 14.19 38.39
C THR A 231 -4.08 13.62 39.81
N ASP A 232 -3.31 12.56 40.07
CA ASP A 232 -3.29 11.81 41.33
C ASP A 232 -3.20 12.72 42.57
N LYS A 233 -2.30 13.71 42.55
CA LYS A 233 -2.10 14.65 43.67
C LYS A 233 -3.24 15.65 43.86
N GLN A 234 -4.00 15.93 42.81
CA GLN A 234 -5.21 16.76 42.87
C GLN A 234 -6.46 15.91 43.15
N GLY A 235 -6.33 14.59 43.21
CA GLY A 235 -7.44 13.68 43.47
C GLY A 235 -8.30 13.37 42.23
N TYR A 236 -7.75 13.47 41.03
CA TYR A 236 -8.44 13.11 39.79
C TYR A 236 -7.74 11.97 39.06
N ASP A 237 -8.53 11.14 38.38
CA ASP A 237 -8.03 10.10 37.47
C ASP A 237 -7.94 10.64 36.04
N LEU A 238 -8.88 11.53 35.66
CA LEU A 238 -8.93 12.19 34.35
C LEU A 238 -9.22 13.68 34.51
N ILE A 239 -8.60 14.48 33.64
CA ILE A 239 -8.94 15.89 33.44
C ILE A 239 -9.19 16.06 31.94
N ILE A 240 -10.40 16.50 31.60
CA ILE A 240 -10.86 16.60 30.22
C ILE A 240 -11.31 18.04 29.95
N ASP A 241 -10.81 18.61 28.85
CA ASP A 241 -11.35 19.87 28.34
C ASP A 241 -12.66 19.59 27.56
N ARG A 242 -13.69 20.40 27.78
CA ARG A 242 -15.02 20.27 27.14
C ARG A 242 -14.94 20.25 25.61
N SER A 243 -13.94 20.90 25.01
CA SER A 243 -13.69 20.81 23.57
C SER A 243 -13.51 19.36 23.07
N SER A 244 -13.07 18.43 23.93
CA SER A 244 -12.93 16.99 23.62
C SER A 244 -14.27 16.29 23.40
N VAL A 245 -15.36 16.82 23.98
CA VAL A 245 -16.69 16.21 23.95
C VAL A 245 -17.35 16.43 22.59
N LYS A 246 -17.95 15.36 22.06
CA LYS A 246 -18.64 15.27 20.77
C LYS A 246 -20.02 14.68 20.99
N GLY A 247 -20.96 15.04 20.10
CA GLY A 247 -22.34 14.55 20.14
C GLY A 247 -23.33 15.44 20.87
N ILE A 248 -22.85 16.35 21.74
CA ILE A 248 -23.69 17.39 22.36
C ILE A 248 -23.69 18.66 21.50
N ALA A 249 -24.86 19.27 21.29
CA ALA A 249 -24.98 20.56 20.63
C ALA A 249 -24.25 21.66 21.42
N LYS A 250 -23.42 22.46 20.73
CA LYS A 250 -22.57 23.49 21.38
C LYS A 250 -23.33 24.45 22.29
N HIS A 251 -24.55 24.86 21.90
CA HIS A 251 -25.35 25.82 22.66
C HIS A 251 -26.06 25.20 23.89
N GLN A 252 -25.98 23.88 24.08
CA GLN A 252 -26.57 23.17 25.23
C GLN A 252 -25.50 22.54 26.14
N ILE A 253 -24.22 22.58 25.75
CA ILE A 253 -23.16 21.88 26.49
C ILE A 253 -22.92 22.49 27.86
N ASP A 254 -23.11 23.80 28.03
CA ASP A 254 -22.97 24.47 29.32
C ASP A 254 -24.02 23.99 30.33
N ASP A 255 -25.24 23.75 29.87
CA ASP A 255 -26.35 23.31 30.72
C ASP A 255 -26.31 21.80 31.00
N LEU A 256 -25.95 20.99 29.99
CA LEU A 256 -26.03 19.54 30.06
C LEU A 256 -24.74 18.88 30.55
N LEU A 257 -23.60 19.57 30.44
CA LEU A 257 -22.30 19.13 30.90
C LEU A 257 -21.48 20.33 31.42
N PRO A 258 -21.91 20.93 32.54
CA PRO A 258 -21.20 22.06 33.14
C PRO A 258 -19.77 21.67 33.55
N CYS A 259 -18.86 22.65 33.58
CA CYS A 259 -17.53 22.46 34.16
C CYS A 259 -17.65 22.06 35.63
N GLY A 260 -16.83 21.11 36.10
CA GLY A 260 -16.93 20.62 37.46
C GLY A 260 -16.28 19.26 37.69
N ASP A 261 -16.48 18.77 38.91
CA ASP A 261 -15.94 17.49 39.37
C ASP A 261 -17.03 16.43 39.24
N TYR A 262 -16.70 15.28 38.66
CA TYR A 262 -17.63 14.20 38.42
C TYR A 262 -17.06 12.87 38.90
N GLU A 263 -17.96 11.93 39.20
CA GLU A 263 -17.66 10.54 39.51
C GLU A 263 -18.32 9.67 38.47
N PHE A 264 -17.55 8.87 37.73
CA PHE A 264 -18.04 8.01 36.66
C PHE A 264 -17.99 6.55 37.15
N PRO A 265 -19.14 5.94 37.51
CA PRO A 265 -19.18 4.55 37.97
C PRO A 265 -18.82 3.54 36.88
N GLN A 266 -19.17 3.83 35.62
CA GLN A 266 -18.71 3.09 34.46
C GLN A 266 -18.26 4.03 33.35
N ILE A 267 -17.24 3.66 32.59
CA ILE A 267 -16.80 4.42 31.41
C ILE A 267 -16.10 3.50 30.41
N ALA A 268 -16.40 3.67 29.13
CA ALA A 268 -15.63 3.01 28.06
C ALA A 268 -14.50 3.95 27.63
N LEU A 269 -13.26 3.47 27.73
CA LEU A 269 -12.07 4.27 27.45
C LEU A 269 -11.04 3.45 26.68
N GLY A 270 -10.52 4.00 25.59
CA GLY A 270 -9.56 3.34 24.73
C GLY A 270 -8.38 4.21 24.35
N ASN A 271 -7.23 3.57 24.19
CA ASN A 271 -6.00 4.16 23.68
C ASN A 271 -5.88 3.90 22.18
N ARG A 272 -6.15 4.92 21.38
CA ARG A 272 -6.10 4.85 19.92
C ARG A 272 -4.69 4.61 19.41
N GLY A 273 -3.69 5.14 20.11
CA GLY A 273 -2.27 4.95 19.81
C GLY A 273 -1.38 5.89 20.62
N ASN A 274 -0.28 5.34 21.14
CA ASN A 274 0.79 6.11 21.77
C ASN A 274 1.50 7.00 20.73
N ALA A 275 1.86 8.22 21.13
CA ALA A 275 2.61 9.17 20.31
C ALA A 275 3.95 8.56 19.90
N LYS A 276 4.25 8.56 18.60
CA LYS A 276 5.49 8.00 18.04
C LYS A 276 6.06 9.02 17.08
N VAL A 277 7.39 9.17 17.07
CA VAL A 277 8.05 9.90 15.98
C VAL A 277 7.97 9.01 14.75
N GLN A 278 7.29 9.48 13.71
CA GLN A 278 7.12 8.73 12.47
C GLN A 278 7.92 9.37 11.34
N GLU A 279 8.16 8.57 10.32
CA GLU A 279 8.76 9.03 9.07
C GLU A 279 7.63 9.26 8.05
N TYR A 280 7.53 10.47 7.53
CA TYR A 280 6.57 10.86 6.51
C TYR A 280 7.26 10.98 5.15
N GLU A 281 6.68 10.36 4.12
CA GLU A 281 7.13 10.57 2.74
C GLU A 281 6.90 12.05 2.35
N ASN A 282 7.83 12.62 1.58
CA ASN A 282 7.61 13.94 1.01
C ASN A 282 6.39 13.96 0.06
N SER A 283 5.84 15.14 -0.17
CA SER A 283 4.71 15.33 -1.08
C SER A 283 5.03 16.43 -2.09
N TRP A 284 4.43 16.32 -3.27
CA TRP A 284 4.43 17.42 -4.24
C TRP A 284 3.83 18.69 -3.62
N GLN A 285 2.89 18.59 -2.66
CA GLN A 285 2.32 19.76 -1.97
C GLN A 285 3.34 20.57 -1.18
N PHE A 286 4.40 19.93 -0.67
CA PHE A 286 5.50 20.63 -0.04
C PHE A 286 6.41 21.26 -1.11
N SER A 287 6.74 20.49 -2.14
CA SER A 287 7.75 20.86 -3.14
C SER A 287 7.33 22.00 -4.08
N ILE A 288 6.02 22.19 -4.35
CA ILE A 288 5.52 23.24 -5.26
C ILE A 288 5.82 24.69 -4.82
N TRP A 289 6.21 24.91 -3.56
CA TRP A 289 6.41 26.24 -2.98
C TRP A 289 7.83 26.79 -3.11
N TYR A 290 8.76 25.97 -3.58
CA TYR A 290 10.19 26.25 -3.55
C TYR A 290 10.77 26.42 -4.95
N SER A 291 11.86 27.19 -5.03
CA SER A 291 12.55 27.40 -6.29
C SER A 291 13.15 26.09 -6.84
N GLU A 292 13.35 26.05 -8.16
CA GLU A 292 14.00 24.92 -8.79
C GLU A 292 15.42 24.67 -8.23
N ALA A 293 16.14 25.74 -7.89
CA ALA A 293 17.48 25.65 -7.31
C ALA A 293 17.47 24.96 -5.94
N ALA A 294 16.51 25.29 -5.07
CA ALA A 294 16.36 24.64 -3.78
C ALA A 294 15.96 23.17 -3.91
N ILE A 295 15.00 22.84 -4.80
CA ILE A 295 14.59 21.46 -5.07
C ILE A 295 15.75 20.63 -5.62
N LYS A 296 16.54 21.19 -6.54
CA LYS A 296 17.74 20.53 -7.07
C LYS A 296 18.77 20.22 -5.99
N ALA A 297 19.04 21.18 -5.11
CA ALA A 297 20.06 21.02 -4.08
C ALA A 297 19.63 20.03 -2.98
N ASP A 298 18.37 20.08 -2.54
CA ASP A 298 17.93 19.36 -1.34
C ASP A 298 17.17 18.05 -1.63
N ILE A 299 16.54 17.89 -2.80
CA ILE A 299 15.66 16.75 -3.12
C ILE A 299 16.16 15.89 -4.29
N VAL A 300 16.67 16.50 -5.36
CA VAL A 300 17.08 15.77 -6.58
C VAL A 300 18.23 14.79 -6.31
N GLU A 301 19.26 15.18 -5.54
CA GLU A 301 20.41 14.32 -5.27
C GLU A 301 20.08 13.04 -4.47
N PRO A 302 19.33 13.10 -3.35
CA PRO A 302 18.80 11.90 -2.71
C PRO A 302 17.96 11.04 -3.67
N SER A 303 17.16 11.69 -4.52
CA SER A 303 16.27 11.00 -5.47
C SER A 303 17.03 10.26 -6.57
N LYS A 304 18.18 10.77 -7.03
CA LYS A 304 19.08 10.07 -7.97
C LYS A 304 19.58 8.75 -7.39
N THR A 305 19.87 8.73 -6.09
CA THR A 305 20.36 7.51 -5.42
C THR A 305 19.28 6.44 -5.37
N GLU A 306 18.05 6.81 -5.01
CA GLU A 306 16.93 5.86 -5.01
C GLU A 306 16.54 5.42 -6.43
N ALA A 307 16.63 6.32 -7.41
CA ALA A 307 16.39 6.00 -8.82
C ALA A 307 17.35 4.92 -9.34
N ARG A 308 18.66 5.05 -9.06
CA ARG A 308 19.65 4.00 -9.41
C ARG A 308 19.34 2.67 -8.74
N LYS A 309 18.86 2.69 -7.49
CA LYS A 309 18.44 1.48 -6.77
C LYS A 309 17.20 0.83 -7.40
N LEU A 310 16.21 1.61 -7.81
CA LEU A 310 15.04 1.10 -8.55
C LEU A 310 15.46 0.47 -9.89
N ALA A 311 16.36 1.13 -10.63
CA ALA A 311 16.91 0.58 -11.87
C ALA A 311 17.63 -0.77 -11.65
N ALA A 312 18.41 -0.90 -10.58
CA ALA A 312 19.06 -2.16 -10.22
C ALA A 312 18.09 -3.27 -9.77
N LEU A 313 16.96 -2.92 -9.14
CA LEU A 313 15.93 -3.90 -8.75
C LEU A 313 15.19 -4.46 -9.95
N GLN A 314 14.98 -3.64 -10.98
CA GLN A 314 14.22 -3.97 -12.18
C GLN A 314 14.82 -5.12 -13.00
N SER A 315 16.14 -5.31 -12.94
CA SER A 315 16.84 -6.38 -13.64
C SER A 315 16.78 -7.73 -12.91
N ASN A 316 16.25 -7.78 -11.68
CA ASN A 316 16.22 -8.99 -10.85
C ASN A 316 14.82 -9.22 -10.25
N PRO A 317 13.98 -10.08 -10.86
CA PRO A 317 12.61 -10.33 -10.41
C PRO A 317 12.50 -10.79 -8.95
N ILE A 318 13.48 -11.56 -8.45
CA ILE A 318 13.50 -12.04 -7.06
C ILE A 318 13.78 -10.88 -6.09
N LYS A 319 14.76 -10.02 -6.39
CA LYS A 319 15.03 -8.83 -5.59
C LYS A 319 13.84 -7.88 -5.62
N LEU A 320 13.20 -7.70 -6.78
CA LEU A 320 11.99 -6.89 -6.89
C LEU A 320 10.86 -7.46 -6.04
N LYS A 321 10.56 -8.77 -6.13
CA LYS A 321 9.57 -9.46 -5.30
C LYS A 321 9.78 -9.15 -3.81
N ASN A 322 10.99 -9.40 -3.31
CA ASN A 322 11.33 -9.20 -1.90
C ASN A 322 11.21 -7.71 -1.50
N TYR A 323 11.61 -6.81 -2.39
CA TYR A 323 11.44 -5.38 -2.19
C TYR A 323 9.96 -5.00 -2.08
N LEU A 324 9.10 -5.47 -2.99
CA LEU A 324 7.66 -5.17 -3.00
C LEU A 324 6.97 -5.67 -1.73
N VAL A 325 7.22 -6.92 -1.32
CA VAL A 325 6.68 -7.47 -0.05
C VAL A 325 7.12 -6.62 1.14
N LYS A 326 8.41 -6.27 1.22
CA LYS A 326 8.95 -5.44 2.31
C LYS A 326 8.34 -4.03 2.33
N GLN A 327 8.09 -3.43 1.18
CA GLN A 327 7.46 -2.10 1.11
C GLN A 327 5.99 -2.17 1.53
N TYR A 328 5.28 -3.21 1.12
CA TYR A 328 3.90 -3.44 1.55
C TYR A 328 3.82 -3.61 3.08
N ASP A 329 4.70 -4.43 3.67
CA ASP A 329 4.73 -4.67 5.13
C ASP A 329 5.00 -3.38 5.92
N LYS A 330 5.92 -2.54 5.43
CA LYS A 330 6.18 -1.22 6.02
C LYS A 330 4.95 -0.32 5.96
N LYS A 331 4.27 -0.28 4.81
CA LYS A 331 3.04 0.51 4.62
C LYS A 331 1.93 0.01 5.53
N ALA A 332 1.71 -1.31 5.60
CA ALA A 332 0.68 -1.90 6.45
C ALA A 332 0.88 -1.57 7.94
N ALA A 333 2.12 -1.66 8.44
CA ALA A 333 2.46 -1.28 9.82
C ALA A 333 2.27 0.22 10.11
N PHE A 334 2.48 1.07 9.10
CA PHE A 334 2.23 2.51 9.20
C PHE A 334 0.72 2.82 9.16
N THR A 335 -0.02 2.21 8.24
CA THR A 335 -1.46 2.40 8.05
C THR A 335 -2.28 1.90 9.24
N SER A 336 -1.92 0.79 9.89
CA SER A 336 -2.57 0.36 11.15
C SER A 336 -2.44 1.43 12.26
N THR A 337 -1.45 2.31 12.16
CA THR A 337 -1.21 3.43 13.07
C THR A 337 -1.92 4.72 12.62
N GLN A 338 -2.28 4.87 11.34
CA GLN A 338 -2.79 6.13 10.76
C GLN A 338 -4.25 6.13 10.26
N LYS A 339 -4.86 5.00 9.90
CA LYS A 339 -6.11 4.93 9.08
C LYS A 339 -7.37 5.61 9.65
N GLU A 340 -7.29 6.35 10.75
CA GLU A 340 -8.41 7.11 11.31
C GLU A 340 -8.07 8.53 11.79
N ASN A 341 -6.82 8.98 11.64
CA ASN A 341 -6.45 10.37 11.92
C ASN A 341 -6.36 11.14 10.59
N GLU A 342 -7.41 11.91 10.34
CA GLU A 342 -7.61 12.86 9.25
C GLU A 342 -8.14 12.30 7.92
N ALA A 343 -9.25 12.90 7.47
CA ALA A 343 -9.82 12.79 6.13
C ALA A 343 -8.97 13.56 5.09
N THR A 344 -7.66 13.35 5.09
CA THR A 344 -6.75 13.89 4.09
C THR A 344 -6.37 12.81 3.07
N ASP A 345 -7.41 12.31 2.41
CA ASP A 345 -7.33 11.50 1.18
C ASP A 345 -6.72 12.36 0.06
N LEU A 346 -5.40 12.44 0.02
CA LEU A 346 -4.68 13.00 -1.13
C LEU A 346 -4.34 11.94 -2.18
N ASP A 347 -4.35 10.67 -1.79
CA ASP A 347 -4.24 9.51 -2.69
C ASP A 347 -5.40 8.55 -2.40
N GLN A 348 -6.55 8.78 -3.04
CA GLN A 348 -7.69 7.86 -3.09
C GLN A 348 -7.32 6.63 -3.93
N ASP A 349 -6.41 5.78 -3.44
CA ASP A 349 -6.40 4.39 -3.88
C ASP A 349 -7.61 3.72 -3.21
N SER A 350 -8.55 3.22 -4.01
CA SER A 350 -9.78 2.58 -3.51
C SER A 350 -9.44 1.46 -2.51
N GLU A 351 -10.27 1.27 -1.47
CA GLU A 351 -10.06 0.18 -0.49
C GLU A 351 -10.02 -1.20 -1.16
N GLU A 352 -10.74 -1.37 -2.27
CA GLU A 352 -10.76 -2.57 -3.11
C GLU A 352 -9.42 -2.81 -3.82
N ASP A 353 -8.79 -1.76 -4.37
CA ASP A 353 -7.44 -1.85 -4.92
C ASP A 353 -6.43 -2.31 -3.87
N GLN A 354 -6.57 -1.86 -2.62
CA GLN A 354 -5.69 -2.27 -1.51
C GLN A 354 -5.89 -3.75 -1.14
N ARG A 355 -7.13 -4.26 -1.16
CA ARG A 355 -7.42 -5.68 -0.93
C ARG A 355 -6.85 -6.55 -2.06
N SER A 356 -7.00 -6.12 -3.31
CA SER A 356 -6.42 -6.79 -4.46
C SER A 356 -4.87 -6.81 -4.40
N GLU A 357 -4.25 -5.68 -4.06
CA GLU A 357 -2.79 -5.59 -3.84
C GLU A 357 -2.34 -6.54 -2.72
N SER A 358 -3.07 -6.59 -1.59
CA SER A 358 -2.79 -7.51 -0.48
C SER A 358 -2.73 -8.96 -0.94
N ARG A 359 -3.72 -9.42 -1.71
CA ARG A 359 -3.78 -10.79 -2.25
C ARG A 359 -2.57 -11.09 -3.13
N MET A 360 -2.20 -10.20 -4.04
CA MET A 360 -1.04 -10.40 -4.90
C MET A 360 0.29 -10.38 -4.12
N ILE A 361 0.42 -9.51 -3.11
CA ILE A 361 1.58 -9.52 -2.21
C ILE A 361 1.66 -10.82 -1.41
N SER A 362 0.52 -11.38 -0.97
CA SER A 362 0.48 -12.69 -0.31
C SER A 362 1.04 -13.78 -1.23
N LEU A 363 0.62 -13.84 -2.49
CA LEU A 363 1.17 -14.79 -3.46
C LEU A 363 2.69 -14.62 -3.62
N LEU A 364 3.17 -13.39 -3.79
CA LEU A 364 4.62 -13.11 -3.89
C LEU A 364 5.39 -13.54 -2.63
N ARG A 365 4.77 -13.40 -1.44
CA ARG A 365 5.36 -13.80 -0.15
C ARG A 365 5.49 -15.32 -0.06
N HIS A 366 4.47 -16.06 -0.47
CA HIS A 366 4.44 -17.53 -0.40
C HIS A 366 5.18 -18.21 -1.55
N ASP A 367 5.45 -17.51 -2.66
CA ASP A 367 6.22 -18.04 -3.80
C ASP A 367 7.72 -18.18 -3.49
N GLN A 368 8.10 -19.16 -2.67
CA GLN A 368 9.47 -19.33 -2.17
C GLN A 368 10.50 -19.64 -3.27
N TYR A 369 10.10 -20.39 -4.29
CA TYR A 369 10.98 -20.84 -5.39
C TYR A 369 10.85 -19.99 -6.66
N GLY A 370 10.05 -18.93 -6.64
CA GLY A 370 9.84 -18.05 -7.79
C GLY A 370 9.05 -18.71 -8.94
N GLN A 371 8.14 -19.63 -8.62
CA GLN A 371 7.33 -20.37 -9.58
C GLN A 371 6.36 -19.48 -10.35
N LEU A 372 5.91 -18.36 -9.79
CA LEU A 372 4.93 -17.46 -10.39
C LEU A 372 5.50 -16.11 -10.86
N LEU A 373 6.80 -15.84 -10.69
CA LEU A 373 7.38 -14.53 -11.04
C LEU A 373 7.15 -14.11 -12.51
N ASP A 374 7.12 -15.10 -13.40
CA ASP A 374 6.89 -14.89 -14.84
C ASP A 374 5.44 -15.25 -15.24
N PHE A 375 4.56 -15.53 -14.27
CA PHE A 375 3.15 -15.81 -14.55
C PHE A 375 2.47 -14.52 -15.00
N PRO A 376 1.71 -14.50 -16.12
CA PRO A 376 1.28 -13.26 -16.79
C PRO A 376 0.68 -12.19 -15.87
N LYS A 377 -0.27 -12.56 -14.99
CA LYS A 377 -0.87 -11.60 -14.04
C LYS A 377 0.09 -11.16 -12.94
N VAL A 378 0.96 -12.05 -12.43
CA VAL A 378 1.94 -11.72 -11.38
C VAL A 378 3.05 -10.82 -11.93
N ALA A 379 3.57 -11.14 -13.11
CA ALA A 379 4.52 -10.30 -13.83
C ALA A 379 3.93 -8.91 -14.11
N SER A 380 2.69 -8.83 -14.62
CA SER A 380 1.96 -7.56 -14.79
C SER A 380 1.87 -6.78 -13.48
N PHE A 381 1.46 -7.42 -12.39
CA PHE A 381 1.39 -6.80 -11.08
C PHE A 381 2.74 -6.25 -10.61
N MET A 382 3.83 -7.02 -10.74
CA MET A 382 5.17 -6.57 -10.36
C MET A 382 5.62 -5.36 -11.20
N ARG A 383 5.34 -5.35 -12.50
CA ARG A 383 5.63 -4.21 -13.39
C ARG A 383 4.80 -2.97 -13.02
N ASP A 384 3.52 -3.15 -12.71
CA ASP A 384 2.62 -2.08 -12.25
C ASP A 384 3.10 -1.46 -10.93
N GLN A 385 3.50 -2.29 -9.96
CA GLN A 385 4.02 -1.84 -8.68
C GLN A 385 5.37 -1.13 -8.83
N LEU A 386 6.25 -1.62 -9.70
CA LEU A 386 7.51 -0.95 -10.00
C LEU A 386 7.29 0.42 -10.66
N ALA A 387 6.40 0.50 -11.65
CA ALA A 387 6.01 1.76 -12.26
C ALA A 387 5.39 2.73 -11.23
N LYS A 388 4.56 2.23 -10.29
CA LYS A 388 4.06 3.03 -9.16
C LYS A 388 5.20 3.61 -8.32
N LYS A 389 6.25 2.82 -8.01
CA LYS A 389 7.41 3.30 -7.25
C LYS A 389 8.24 4.34 -8.01
N TRP A 390 8.42 4.16 -9.31
CA TRP A 390 9.04 5.19 -10.15
C TRP A 390 8.20 6.47 -10.20
N ARG A 391 6.87 6.37 -10.34
CA ARG A 391 5.93 7.50 -10.29
C ARG A 391 6.00 8.23 -8.96
N ASP A 392 5.90 7.51 -7.85
CA ASP A 392 6.02 8.06 -6.49
C ASP A 392 7.35 8.82 -6.36
N LEU A 393 8.47 8.23 -6.78
CA LEU A 393 9.78 8.90 -6.71
C LEU A 393 9.83 10.17 -7.57
N ALA A 394 9.25 10.17 -8.78
CA ALA A 394 9.23 11.34 -9.65
C ALA A 394 8.37 12.49 -9.13
N ILE A 395 7.29 12.17 -8.41
CA ILE A 395 6.32 13.14 -7.89
C ILE A 395 6.75 13.66 -6.50
N LYS A 396 7.23 12.75 -5.63
CA LYS A 396 7.50 12.99 -4.21
C LYS A 396 8.98 13.17 -3.92
N GLY A 397 9.88 12.58 -4.71
CA GLY A 397 11.30 12.49 -4.38
C GLY A 397 11.60 11.51 -3.24
N ALA A 398 12.88 11.25 -2.97
CA ALA A 398 13.33 10.27 -1.96
C ALA A 398 13.48 10.84 -0.55
N VAL A 399 13.06 12.09 -0.32
CA VAL A 399 13.22 12.76 0.96
C VAL A 399 12.07 12.38 1.89
N HIS A 400 12.41 12.18 3.16
CA HIS A 400 11.46 11.83 4.21
C HIS A 400 11.55 12.84 5.35
N HIS A 401 10.41 13.18 5.93
CA HIS A 401 10.26 14.11 7.04
C HIS A 401 10.05 13.35 8.35
N GLY A 402 10.40 13.96 9.48
CA GLY A 402 9.96 13.46 10.79
C GLY A 402 8.57 13.99 11.10
N SER A 403 7.84 13.31 11.99
CA SER A 403 6.64 13.87 12.62
C SER A 403 6.65 13.70 14.13
N ALA A 404 5.84 14.50 14.81
CA ALA A 404 5.55 14.32 16.22
C ALA A 404 4.13 14.79 16.54
N MET A 405 3.50 14.14 17.52
CA MET A 405 2.16 14.54 17.98
C MET A 405 2.22 15.95 18.57
N ALA A 406 1.35 16.83 18.10
CA ALA A 406 1.24 18.19 18.62
C ALA A 406 0.71 18.14 20.06
N GLN A 407 1.30 18.91 20.97
CA GLN A 407 0.81 19.11 22.33
C GLN A 407 0.80 20.62 22.65
N PRO A 408 -0.20 21.13 23.38
CA PRO A 408 -0.30 22.56 23.65
C PRO A 408 0.69 23.01 24.74
N CYS A 409 1.30 24.18 24.58
CA CYS A 409 1.98 24.90 25.65
C CYS A 409 1.96 26.42 25.41
N ASN A 410 1.21 27.15 26.26
CA ASN A 410 1.04 28.61 26.13
C ASN A 410 2.29 29.41 26.53
N ASP A 411 3.12 28.86 27.41
CA ASP A 411 4.25 29.55 28.04
C ASP A 411 5.55 29.52 27.21
N LEU A 412 5.46 29.06 25.95
CA LEU A 412 6.60 29.11 25.04
C LEU A 412 6.75 30.50 24.41
N LYS A 413 8.00 30.90 24.17
CA LYS A 413 8.32 32.09 23.37
C LYS A 413 7.84 31.88 21.93
N SER A 414 7.28 32.94 21.35
CA SER A 414 6.86 32.93 19.94
C SER A 414 8.02 32.52 19.01
N GLY A 415 7.73 31.59 18.10
CA GLY A 415 8.69 31.05 17.14
C GLY A 415 9.64 29.99 17.70
N THR A 416 9.32 29.45 18.87
CA THR A 416 10.02 28.31 19.46
C THR A 416 9.07 27.14 19.68
N ILE A 417 9.64 25.93 19.70
CA ILE A 417 8.94 24.69 20.09
C ILE A 417 9.79 23.92 21.10
N VAL A 418 9.17 23.05 21.89
CA VAL A 418 9.88 22.02 22.67
C VAL A 418 9.68 20.68 21.98
N ALA A 419 10.76 20.07 21.53
CA ALA A 419 10.74 18.79 20.83
C ALA A 419 11.79 17.87 21.48
N PRO A 420 11.39 16.99 22.42
CA PRO A 420 12.32 16.18 23.21
C PRO A 420 13.24 15.27 22.38
N HIS A 421 12.78 14.87 21.19
CA HIS A 421 13.52 14.02 20.26
C HIS A 421 14.58 14.79 19.43
N LEU A 422 14.62 16.13 19.52
CA LEU A 422 15.56 16.99 18.80
C LEU A 422 16.47 17.74 19.76
N LYS A 423 17.65 18.13 19.28
CA LYS A 423 18.63 18.88 20.08
C LYS A 423 18.15 20.33 20.27
N HIS A 424 18.33 20.88 21.47
CA HIS A 424 18.17 22.32 21.71
C HIS A 424 19.03 23.15 20.73
N GLY A 425 18.47 24.25 20.23
CA GLY A 425 19.08 25.13 19.23
C GLY A 425 18.89 24.66 17.78
N THR A 426 18.30 23.48 17.54
CA THR A 426 18.03 23.00 16.18
C THR A 426 16.98 23.89 15.51
N GLN A 427 17.29 24.41 14.33
CA GLN A 427 16.28 25.00 13.44
C GLN A 427 15.51 23.90 12.74
N VAL A 428 14.18 24.02 12.69
CA VAL A 428 13.30 23.03 12.07
C VAL A 428 12.31 23.68 11.13
N LEU A 429 11.98 23.01 10.03
CA LEU A 429 10.81 23.27 9.20
C LEU A 429 9.64 22.50 9.78
N VAL A 430 8.52 23.19 10.00
CA VAL A 430 7.28 22.63 10.55
C VAL A 430 6.14 22.87 9.57
N THR A 431 5.34 21.84 9.33
CA THR A 431 4.10 21.93 8.54
C THR A 431 3.10 20.84 8.95
N ARG A 432 1.91 20.86 8.35
CA ARG A 432 0.87 19.84 8.44
C ARG A 432 0.19 19.71 7.08
N TYR A 433 -0.22 18.49 6.72
CA TYR A 433 -0.99 18.24 5.50
C TYR A 433 -2.50 18.31 5.79
N PRO A 434 -3.33 18.81 4.85
CA PRO A 434 -2.95 19.34 3.54
C PRO A 434 -2.34 20.74 3.68
N ILE A 435 -1.38 21.08 2.81
CA ILE A 435 -0.72 22.39 2.86
C ILE A 435 -1.59 23.39 2.11
N VAL A 436 -2.31 24.24 2.86
CA VAL A 436 -3.22 25.23 2.27
C VAL A 436 -2.45 26.32 1.51
N SER A 437 -1.37 26.81 2.08
CA SER A 437 -0.51 27.86 1.49
C SER A 437 0.95 27.67 1.91
N LYS A 438 1.87 28.40 1.27
CA LYS A 438 3.29 28.43 1.70
C LYS A 438 3.47 28.88 3.14
N ASP A 439 2.58 29.74 3.63
CA ASP A 439 2.61 30.22 5.02
C ASP A 439 2.33 29.12 6.05
N ASN A 440 1.82 27.97 5.59
CA ASN A 440 1.67 26.79 6.42
C ASN A 440 2.95 25.98 6.64
N ILE A 441 4.05 26.43 6.04
CA ILE A 441 5.39 25.88 6.24
C ILE A 441 6.24 26.96 6.93
N ARG A 442 6.68 26.69 8.16
CA ARG A 442 7.39 27.69 8.98
C ARG A 442 8.64 27.13 9.61
N ARG A 443 9.63 28.01 9.80
CA ARG A 443 10.81 27.71 10.63
C ARG A 443 10.53 28.03 12.09
N TYR A 444 10.95 27.11 12.96
CA TYR A 444 10.97 27.28 14.41
C TYR A 444 12.36 26.93 14.97
N THR A 445 12.66 27.48 16.14
CA THR A 445 13.82 27.09 16.94
C THR A 445 13.40 26.08 18.02
N VAL A 446 14.06 24.92 18.08
CA VAL A 446 13.87 23.97 19.19
C VAL A 446 14.51 24.53 20.45
N ASP A 447 13.70 24.84 21.46
CA ASP A 447 14.17 25.40 22.74
C ASP A 447 13.71 24.57 23.94
N ASN A 448 14.31 23.38 24.08
CA ASN A 448 14.03 22.46 25.18
C ASN A 448 14.42 22.98 26.59
N LYS A 449 14.99 24.18 26.72
CA LYS A 449 15.34 24.77 28.02
C LYS A 449 14.19 25.56 28.65
N GLN A 450 13.19 25.95 27.85
CA GLN A 450 12.05 26.72 28.37
C GLN A 450 11.17 25.88 29.29
N GLN A 451 11.00 24.59 28.99
CA GLN A 451 10.18 23.65 29.75
C GLN A 451 10.94 22.32 29.94
N PRO A 452 11.96 22.25 30.82
CA PRO A 452 12.78 21.05 31.01
C PRO A 452 11.99 19.81 31.43
N GLU A 453 10.88 19.98 32.14
CA GLU A 453 9.97 18.93 32.57
C GLU A 453 9.33 18.17 31.40
N PHE A 454 9.18 18.81 30.23
CA PHE A 454 8.60 18.17 29.05
C PHE A 454 9.57 17.20 28.36
N LEU A 455 10.86 17.25 28.70
CA LEU A 455 11.86 16.34 28.16
C LEU A 455 11.66 14.89 28.59
N LYS A 456 10.84 14.64 29.63
CA LYS A 456 10.44 13.28 30.00
C LYS A 456 9.62 12.62 28.89
N TYR A 457 8.81 13.40 28.16
CA TYR A 457 7.89 12.90 27.16
C TYR A 457 8.56 12.58 25.82
N ARG A 458 7.98 11.64 25.08
CA ARG A 458 8.50 11.14 23.79
C ARG A 458 7.41 11.09 22.74
N GLY A 459 7.81 11.16 21.47
CA GLY A 459 6.89 11.07 20.33
C GLY A 459 6.05 12.32 20.06
N CYS A 460 6.24 13.40 20.82
CA CYS A 460 5.48 14.64 20.71
C CYS A 460 6.38 15.88 20.53
N ALA A 461 5.74 16.99 20.17
CA ALA A 461 6.30 18.33 20.20
C ALA A 461 5.29 19.30 20.81
N PHE A 462 5.77 20.14 21.72
CA PHE A 462 4.96 21.17 22.36
C PHE A 462 5.10 22.48 21.59
N ILE A 463 3.96 23.09 21.29
CA ILE A 463 3.85 24.32 20.51
C ILE A 463 2.76 25.21 21.11
N ARG A 464 2.89 26.52 20.92
CA ARG A 464 1.85 27.46 21.31
C ARG A 464 0.57 27.21 20.48
N PRO A 465 -0.62 27.11 21.11
CA PRO A 465 -1.88 26.94 20.40
C PRO A 465 -2.16 28.00 19.32
N ASP A 466 -1.83 29.27 19.58
CA ASP A 466 -2.02 30.37 18.63
C ASP A 466 -1.19 30.17 17.34
N GLN A 467 0.09 29.81 17.47
CA GLN A 467 0.96 29.55 16.31
C GLN A 467 0.62 28.23 15.60
N ALA A 468 0.24 27.19 16.36
CA ALA A 468 -0.21 25.92 15.80
C ALA A 468 -1.46 26.12 14.93
N MET A 469 -2.43 26.91 15.40
CA MET A 469 -3.62 27.27 14.64
C MET A 469 -3.28 28.18 13.45
N GLN A 470 -2.55 29.27 13.68
CA GLN A 470 -2.25 30.29 12.67
C GLN A 470 -1.45 29.72 11.49
N HIS A 471 -0.43 28.91 11.78
CA HIS A 471 0.49 28.43 10.76
C HIS A 471 0.19 27.00 10.32
N HIS A 472 -0.41 26.14 11.14
CA HIS A 472 -0.57 24.73 10.76
C HIS A 472 -2.01 24.25 10.79
N GLN A 473 -2.97 25.15 11.08
CA GLN A 473 -4.39 24.82 11.26
C GLN A 473 -4.61 23.68 12.27
N CYS A 474 -3.61 23.46 13.13
CA CYS A 474 -3.45 22.32 14.02
C CYS A 474 -4.33 22.50 15.25
N ASP A 475 -5.01 21.44 15.65
CA ASP A 475 -5.61 21.26 16.97
C ASP A 475 -4.81 20.20 17.75
N PHE A 476 -5.28 19.78 18.93
CA PHE A 476 -4.57 18.80 19.77
C PHE A 476 -5.36 17.51 19.99
N ASP A 477 -6.22 17.14 19.03
CA ASP A 477 -7.04 15.94 19.09
C ASP A 477 -6.32 14.64 18.62
N GLY A 478 -5.07 14.79 18.18
CA GLY A 478 -4.21 13.72 17.65
C GLY A 478 -3.27 14.18 16.52
N ASP A 479 -3.44 15.42 16.04
CA ASP A 479 -2.66 16.02 14.95
C ASP A 479 -1.15 15.78 15.06
N GLN A 480 -0.56 15.48 13.91
CA GLN A 480 0.89 15.29 13.76
C GLN A 480 1.49 16.50 13.05
N LEU A 481 2.46 17.15 13.69
CA LEU A 481 3.31 18.14 13.03
C LEU A 481 4.41 17.41 12.29
N VAL A 482 4.58 17.72 11.01
CA VAL A 482 5.74 17.31 10.22
C VAL A 482 6.89 18.24 10.60
N ILE A 483 7.93 17.70 11.23
CA ILE A 483 9.08 18.44 11.76
C ILE A 483 10.36 17.91 11.12
N THR A 484 11.01 18.76 10.32
CA THR A 484 12.26 18.42 9.63
C THR A 484 13.38 19.35 10.09
N PRO A 485 14.51 18.84 10.60
CA PRO A 485 15.69 19.68 10.83
C PRO A 485 16.08 20.45 9.56
N ALA A 486 16.21 21.78 9.66
CA ALA A 486 16.54 22.66 8.55
C ALA A 486 17.90 22.30 7.92
N SER A 487 18.82 21.70 8.68
CA SER A 487 20.09 21.20 8.18
C SER A 487 19.97 20.06 7.17
N ARG A 488 18.82 19.37 7.10
CA ARG A 488 18.55 18.34 6.09
C ARG A 488 18.10 18.92 4.76
N MET A 489 17.59 20.16 4.76
CA MET A 489 17.11 20.86 3.57
C MET A 489 17.50 22.35 3.66
N PRO A 490 18.81 22.68 3.64
CA PRO A 490 19.28 24.02 3.94
C PRO A 490 18.82 25.08 2.93
N HIS A 491 18.64 24.73 1.65
CA HIS A 491 18.23 25.69 0.61
C HIS A 491 16.73 25.96 0.67
N ILE A 492 15.92 24.92 0.84
CA ILE A 492 14.49 25.02 1.13
C ILE A 492 14.26 25.80 2.42
N ALA A 493 15.07 25.53 3.45
CA ALA A 493 14.99 26.26 4.70
C ALA A 493 15.32 27.74 4.52
N ALA A 494 16.27 28.11 3.67
CA ALA A 494 16.59 29.52 3.38
C ALA A 494 15.40 30.28 2.78
N GLU A 495 14.57 29.61 1.97
CA GLU A 495 13.36 30.16 1.34
C GLU A 495 12.10 30.12 2.24
N THR A 496 12.19 29.52 3.43
CA THR A 496 11.06 29.36 4.36
C THR A 496 11.07 30.45 5.42
N ARG A 497 9.92 31.11 5.65
CA ARG A 497 9.79 32.15 6.68
C ARG A 497 9.87 31.56 8.09
N HIS A 498 10.46 32.30 9.02
CA HIS A 498 10.35 31.99 10.44
C HIS A 498 8.92 32.24 10.94
N ALA A 499 8.48 31.54 11.97
CA ALA A 499 7.15 31.69 12.56
C ALA A 499 6.88 33.09 13.17
N ASN A 500 7.92 33.91 13.35
CA ASN A 500 7.78 35.28 13.86
C ASN A 500 7.73 36.33 12.74
N GLN A 501 7.80 35.90 11.48
CA GLN A 501 7.72 36.80 10.34
C GLN A 501 6.29 36.83 9.81
N GLU A 502 5.89 37.99 9.28
CA GLU A 502 4.56 38.18 8.68
C GLU A 502 4.29 37.19 7.55
N ASN A 503 3.01 36.90 7.33
CA ASN A 503 2.55 36.03 6.27
C ASN A 503 2.84 36.63 4.89
N GLU A 504 3.09 35.76 3.92
CA GLU A 504 3.19 36.14 2.51
C GLU A 504 1.81 36.26 1.86
N TYR A 505 0.83 35.47 2.29
CA TYR A 505 -0.53 35.44 1.80
C TYR A 505 -1.52 35.95 2.85
N GLU A 506 -2.73 36.27 2.40
CA GLU A 506 -3.82 36.63 3.30
C GLU A 506 -4.14 35.44 4.24
N PRO A 507 -4.34 35.67 5.54
CA PRO A 507 -4.70 34.62 6.47
C PRO A 507 -6.00 33.92 6.04
N VAL A 508 -5.95 32.60 5.94
CA VAL A 508 -7.14 31.77 5.69
C VAL A 508 -7.86 31.56 7.02
N GLN A 509 -9.08 32.07 7.13
CA GLN A 509 -9.85 31.99 8.37
C GLN A 509 -10.67 30.68 8.45
N LYS A 510 -10.60 29.99 9.59
CA LYS A 510 -11.53 28.90 9.91
C LYS A 510 -12.94 29.46 10.08
N ARG A 511 -13.92 28.77 9.51
CA ARG A 511 -15.34 29.18 9.55
C ARG A 511 -16.09 28.49 10.68
N GLN A 512 -17.18 29.12 11.10
CA GLN A 512 -18.15 28.45 11.96
C GLN A 512 -18.77 27.27 11.21
N LYS A 513 -18.85 26.12 11.89
CA LYS A 513 -19.44 24.90 11.34
C LYS A 513 -20.97 25.05 11.31
N ILE A 514 -21.54 24.89 10.11
CA ILE A 514 -22.99 24.84 9.88
C ILE A 514 -23.47 23.39 9.94
N ASP A 515 -24.59 23.17 10.62
CA ASP A 515 -25.24 21.86 10.77
C ASP A 515 -26.01 21.46 9.51
N TYR A 516 -25.98 20.17 9.17
CA TYR A 516 -26.65 19.68 7.96
C TYR A 516 -28.18 19.84 8.02
N THR A 517 -28.75 19.71 9.20
CA THR A 517 -30.19 19.83 9.45
C THR A 517 -30.73 21.25 9.32
N GLN A 518 -29.85 22.26 9.20
CA GLN A 518 -30.22 23.68 9.11
C GLN A 518 -30.04 24.24 7.69
N VAL A 519 -29.35 23.52 6.80
CA VAL A 519 -29.10 24.01 5.44
C VAL A 519 -30.37 23.92 4.59
N LYS A 520 -30.65 25.00 3.87
CA LYS A 520 -31.75 25.07 2.92
C LYS A 520 -31.27 25.00 1.47
N ASP A 521 -32.13 24.52 0.58
CA ASP A 521 -31.94 24.53 -0.86
C ASP A 521 -32.37 25.87 -1.50
N GLU A 522 -32.27 25.96 -2.83
CA GLU A 522 -32.64 27.16 -3.59
C GLU A 522 -34.13 27.51 -3.49
N GLN A 523 -34.97 26.57 -3.07
CA GLN A 523 -36.41 26.74 -2.86
C GLN A 523 -36.77 27.00 -1.38
N ASP A 524 -35.79 27.36 -0.54
CA ASP A 524 -35.93 27.62 0.90
C ASP A 524 -36.44 26.42 1.72
N LYS A 525 -36.31 25.19 1.20
CA LYS A 525 -36.63 23.95 1.91
C LYS A 525 -35.38 23.34 2.53
N LEU A 526 -35.53 22.59 3.62
CA LEU A 526 -34.40 21.87 4.22
C LEU A 526 -33.79 20.90 3.21
N LYS A 527 -32.50 21.10 2.92
CA LYS A 527 -31.75 20.31 1.93
C LYS A 527 -31.52 18.88 2.41
N TYR A 528 -31.24 18.69 3.70
CA TYR A 528 -30.99 17.38 4.31
C TYR A 528 -32.01 17.13 5.42
N ILE A 529 -32.90 16.15 5.19
CA ILE A 529 -34.02 15.81 6.09
C ILE A 529 -33.83 14.48 6.80
N THR A 530 -32.88 13.63 6.37
CA THR A 530 -32.59 12.33 7.00
C THR A 530 -31.10 12.10 7.21
N LEU A 531 -30.74 11.27 8.20
CA LEU A 531 -29.33 10.87 8.44
C LEU A 531 -28.69 10.21 7.21
N ARG A 532 -29.49 9.52 6.40
CA ARG A 532 -29.04 8.86 5.18
C ARG A 532 -28.51 9.85 4.14
N GLN A 533 -29.26 10.93 3.89
CA GLN A 533 -28.81 12.00 3.00
C GLN A 533 -27.55 12.70 3.53
N ILE A 534 -27.46 12.89 4.86
CA ILE A 534 -26.31 13.51 5.52
C ILE A 534 -25.06 12.62 5.37
N ALA A 535 -25.18 11.32 5.63
CA ALA A 535 -24.10 10.35 5.50
C ALA A 535 -23.53 10.32 4.07
N VAL A 536 -24.41 10.31 3.06
CA VAL A 536 -24.01 10.36 1.64
C VAL A 536 -23.31 11.69 1.31
N ALA A 537 -23.82 12.81 1.82
CA ALA A 537 -23.24 14.13 1.56
C ALA A 537 -21.84 14.33 2.19
N ILE A 538 -21.58 13.70 3.34
CA ILE A 538 -20.27 13.73 4.02
C ILE A 538 -19.20 12.95 3.22
N ALA A 539 -19.58 11.84 2.58
CA ALA A 539 -18.68 11.03 1.78
C ALA A 539 -18.18 11.77 0.50
N LYS A 540 -18.92 12.76 0.00
CA LYS A 540 -18.62 13.51 -1.23
C LYS A 540 -17.87 14.83 -0.97
N ASN A 541 -16.57 14.78 -0.68
CA ASN A 541 -15.71 15.97 -0.50
C ASN A 541 -14.81 16.28 -1.73
N LYS A 542 -14.35 17.52 -1.88
CA LYS A 542 -13.50 17.96 -3.02
C LYS A 542 -12.06 18.35 -2.63
N ILE A 543 -11.58 17.89 -1.47
CA ILE A 543 -10.27 18.28 -0.91
C ILE A 543 -9.13 18.02 -1.91
N GLY A 544 -9.00 16.78 -2.40
CA GLY A 544 -7.92 16.40 -3.33
C GLY A 544 -8.00 17.13 -4.68
N TRP A 545 -9.20 17.47 -5.12
CA TRP A 545 -9.40 18.23 -6.36
C TRP A 545 -8.94 19.68 -6.22
N VAL A 546 -9.37 20.37 -5.15
CA VAL A 546 -8.96 21.76 -4.90
C VAL A 546 -7.45 21.85 -4.63
N ALA A 547 -6.88 20.91 -3.87
CA ALA A 547 -5.42 20.83 -3.67
C ALA A 547 -4.67 20.68 -5.01
N THR A 548 -5.17 19.83 -5.92
CA THR A 548 -4.60 19.67 -7.26
C THR A 548 -4.69 20.96 -8.09
N LEU A 549 -5.79 21.71 -7.98
CA LEU A 549 -5.92 23.03 -8.62
C LEU A 549 -4.92 24.05 -8.05
N ILE A 550 -4.69 24.05 -6.73
CA ILE A 550 -3.63 24.86 -6.11
C ILE A 550 -2.27 24.49 -6.71
N GLY A 551 -1.94 23.20 -6.80
CA GLY A 551 -0.70 22.72 -7.40
C GLY A 551 -0.53 23.16 -8.86
N ARG A 552 -1.59 23.06 -9.67
CA ARG A 552 -1.61 23.50 -11.07
C ARG A 552 -1.39 25.01 -11.20
N VAL A 553 -2.13 25.81 -10.43
CA VAL A 553 -1.99 27.28 -10.45
C VAL A 553 -0.61 27.69 -9.94
N GLN A 554 -0.13 27.11 -8.84
CA GLN A 554 1.17 27.45 -8.24
C GLN A 554 2.35 27.09 -9.16
N SER A 555 2.28 25.95 -9.84
CA SER A 555 3.32 25.51 -10.78
C SER A 555 3.27 26.15 -12.16
N SER A 556 2.28 27.02 -12.43
CA SER A 556 2.17 27.70 -13.71
C SER A 556 3.27 28.74 -13.92
N VAL A 557 3.73 28.82 -15.16
CA VAL A 557 4.74 29.75 -15.66
C VAL A 557 4.13 30.69 -16.71
N PRO A 558 4.58 31.95 -16.81
CA PRO A 558 4.04 32.89 -17.79
C PRO A 558 4.33 32.46 -19.22
N GLU A 559 3.40 32.76 -20.13
CA GLU A 559 3.60 32.58 -21.57
C GLU A 559 4.71 33.51 -22.09
N SER A 560 5.33 33.13 -23.22
CA SER A 560 6.29 34.01 -23.89
C SER A 560 5.64 35.35 -24.24
N GLY A 561 6.29 36.46 -23.84
CA GLY A 561 5.78 37.82 -24.06
C GLY A 561 4.73 38.30 -23.04
N GLN A 562 4.29 37.47 -22.10
CA GLN A 562 3.38 37.87 -21.04
C GLN A 562 4.11 38.69 -19.94
N PRO A 563 3.58 39.84 -19.49
CA PRO A 563 4.19 40.62 -18.41
C PRO A 563 4.26 39.82 -17.10
N PRO A 564 5.45 39.49 -16.56
CA PRO A 564 5.58 38.60 -15.39
C PRO A 564 4.86 39.12 -14.15
N GLY A 565 4.90 40.43 -13.89
CA GLY A 565 4.23 41.02 -12.73
C GLY A 565 2.71 40.88 -12.76
N LEU A 566 2.09 41.04 -13.94
CA LEU A 566 0.63 40.88 -14.09
C LEU A 566 0.22 39.41 -13.96
N PHE A 567 1.04 38.50 -14.49
CA PHE A 567 0.82 37.06 -14.35
C PHE A 567 0.83 36.65 -12.87
N GLU A 568 1.87 37.03 -12.12
CA GLU A 568 1.99 36.72 -10.69
C GLU A 568 0.87 37.34 -9.85
N GLN A 569 0.43 38.57 -10.18
CA GLN A 569 -0.72 39.19 -9.52
C GLN A 569 -2.01 38.37 -9.70
N LYS A 570 -2.31 37.96 -10.95
CA LYS A 570 -3.51 37.14 -11.26
C LYS A 570 -3.43 35.76 -10.62
N LYS A 571 -2.25 35.13 -10.68
CA LYS A 571 -1.96 33.85 -10.03
C LYS A 571 -2.23 33.92 -8.53
N ARG A 572 -1.71 34.93 -7.84
CA ARG A 572 -1.92 35.14 -6.39
C ARG A 572 -3.38 35.38 -6.04
N GLN A 573 -4.12 36.16 -6.83
CA GLN A 573 -5.56 36.35 -6.63
C GLN A 573 -6.36 35.05 -6.75
N LEU A 574 -6.02 34.20 -7.72
CA LEU A 574 -6.65 32.90 -7.90
C LEU A 574 -6.28 31.94 -6.76
N LEU A 575 -5.02 31.91 -6.35
CA LEU A 575 -4.55 31.10 -5.22
C LEU A 575 -5.27 31.45 -3.92
N ASN A 576 -5.40 32.73 -3.57
CA ASN A 576 -6.10 33.15 -2.35
C ASN A 576 -7.55 32.60 -2.29
N LYS A 577 -8.26 32.58 -3.43
CA LYS A 577 -9.61 31.98 -3.51
C LYS A 577 -9.59 30.47 -3.37
N LEU A 578 -8.58 29.81 -3.96
CA LEU A 578 -8.41 28.36 -3.84
C LEU A 578 -8.02 27.93 -2.43
N PHE A 579 -7.20 28.71 -1.72
CA PHE A 579 -6.86 28.47 -0.32
C PHE A 579 -8.10 28.48 0.57
N ASP A 580 -8.95 29.48 0.34
CA ASP A 580 -10.23 29.61 1.03
C ASP A 580 -11.19 28.44 0.71
N ALA A 581 -11.27 28.05 -0.56
CA ALA A 581 -12.04 26.89 -1.00
C ALA A 581 -11.52 25.58 -0.39
N LEU A 582 -10.20 25.40 -0.28
CA LEU A 582 -9.61 24.21 0.34
C LEU A 582 -9.98 24.13 1.82
N GLN A 583 -9.95 25.25 2.55
CA GLN A 583 -10.40 25.29 3.94
C GLN A 583 -11.87 24.86 4.09
N ILE A 584 -12.76 25.34 3.21
CA ILE A 584 -14.17 24.95 3.21
C ILE A 584 -14.33 23.43 3.02
N GLU A 585 -13.58 22.85 2.07
CA GLU A 585 -13.69 21.41 1.77
C GLU A 585 -13.05 20.54 2.85
N VAL A 586 -11.97 20.97 3.49
CA VAL A 586 -11.37 20.27 4.65
C VAL A 586 -12.35 20.18 5.83
N ASP A 587 -13.19 21.20 6.01
CA ASP A 587 -14.22 21.21 7.05
C ASP A 587 -15.54 20.54 6.62
N SER A 588 -15.70 20.16 5.35
CA SER A 588 -16.94 19.56 4.81
C SER A 588 -17.42 18.27 5.49
N PRO A 589 -16.56 17.40 6.05
CA PRO A 589 -17.05 16.26 6.84
C PRO A 589 -17.70 16.68 8.16
N LYS A 590 -17.35 17.87 8.67
CA LYS A 590 -17.82 18.42 9.95
C LYS A 590 -18.77 19.61 9.75
N SER A 591 -19.09 19.99 8.51
CA SER A 591 -19.95 21.12 8.20
C SER A 591 -20.67 20.93 6.86
N ALA A 592 -21.90 21.43 6.78
CA ALA A 592 -22.69 21.38 5.55
C ALA A 592 -22.26 22.42 4.49
N THR A 593 -21.35 23.35 4.82
CA THR A 593 -20.79 24.32 3.89
C THR A 593 -20.07 23.61 2.73
N ARG A 594 -20.22 24.14 1.51
CA ARG A 594 -19.59 23.63 0.29
C ARG A 594 -18.98 24.78 -0.51
N LEU A 595 -17.90 24.50 -1.24
CA LEU A 595 -17.18 25.55 -1.98
C LEU A 595 -18.09 26.29 -2.97
N GLU A 596 -19.04 25.62 -3.64
CA GLU A 596 -19.88 26.23 -4.67
C GLU A 596 -20.79 27.32 -4.12
N GLY A 597 -21.20 27.21 -2.85
CA GLY A 597 -22.01 28.21 -2.18
C GLY A 597 -21.28 29.55 -1.95
N HIS A 598 -19.94 29.51 -1.87
CA HIS A 598 -19.10 30.69 -1.66
C HIS A 598 -18.38 31.14 -2.94
N HIS A 599 -18.04 30.19 -3.80
CA HIS A 599 -17.15 30.36 -4.95
C HIS A 599 -17.73 29.67 -6.21
N PRO A 600 -18.92 30.05 -6.69
CA PRO A 600 -19.67 29.30 -7.71
C PRO A 600 -18.92 29.09 -9.03
N ASN A 601 -18.05 30.04 -9.41
CA ASN A 601 -17.31 30.01 -10.67
C ASN A 601 -15.82 29.64 -10.51
N LEU A 602 -15.36 29.32 -9.31
CA LEU A 602 -13.92 29.16 -9.04
C LEU A 602 -13.35 27.93 -9.73
N LEU A 603 -14.04 26.80 -9.69
CA LEU A 603 -13.60 25.56 -10.35
C LEU A 603 -13.48 25.74 -11.86
N ASN A 604 -14.46 26.40 -12.50
CA ASN A 604 -14.40 26.73 -13.93
C ASN A 604 -13.26 27.71 -14.24
N THR A 605 -13.05 28.72 -13.38
CA THR A 605 -11.94 29.67 -13.53
C THR A 605 -10.58 28.98 -13.45
N ALA A 606 -10.40 28.09 -12.48
CA ALA A 606 -9.17 27.31 -12.31
C ALA A 606 -8.96 26.29 -13.44
N LYS A 607 -10.05 25.70 -13.98
CA LYS A 607 -9.99 24.85 -15.17
C LYS A 607 -9.48 25.62 -16.39
N LYS A 608 -10.06 26.80 -16.69
CA LYS A 608 -9.59 27.67 -17.77
C LYS A 608 -8.14 28.10 -17.59
N TRP A 609 -7.73 28.40 -16.35
CA TRP A 609 -6.33 28.68 -16.03
C TRP A 609 -5.42 27.49 -16.37
N SER A 610 -5.81 26.28 -15.95
CA SER A 610 -5.03 25.06 -16.16
C SER A 610 -4.92 24.68 -17.64
N GLN A 611 -5.95 24.95 -18.44
CA GLN A 611 -5.92 24.75 -19.89
C GLN A 611 -4.95 25.72 -20.58
N ARG A 612 -4.86 26.96 -20.09
CA ARG A 612 -3.95 27.97 -20.62
C ARG A 612 -2.50 27.75 -20.19
N TYR A 613 -2.29 27.32 -18.94
CA TYR A 613 -0.97 27.06 -18.38
C TYR A 613 -0.87 25.58 -17.96
N PRO A 614 -0.62 24.66 -18.91
CA PRO A 614 -0.56 23.23 -18.64
C PRO A 614 0.58 22.88 -17.68
N SER A 615 0.45 21.76 -16.98
CA SER A 615 1.44 21.31 -16.01
C SER A 615 1.58 19.81 -16.11
N HIS A 616 2.61 19.38 -16.84
CA HIS A 616 2.81 17.98 -17.20
C HIS A 616 2.77 17.03 -16.00
N LEU A 617 3.36 17.41 -14.85
CA LEU A 617 3.26 16.59 -13.64
C LEU A 617 1.80 16.31 -13.27
N PHE A 618 0.91 17.31 -13.28
CA PHE A 618 -0.50 17.08 -12.95
C PHE A 618 -1.33 16.49 -14.08
N ASP A 619 -0.88 16.64 -15.32
CA ASP A 619 -1.52 16.05 -16.50
C ASP A 619 -1.22 14.55 -16.61
N PHE A 620 0.00 14.13 -16.23
CA PHE A 620 0.47 12.75 -16.41
C PHE A 620 0.68 11.96 -15.12
N LYS A 621 0.66 12.55 -13.92
CA LYS A 621 0.89 11.79 -12.65
C LYS A 621 -0.08 10.62 -12.43
N LYS A 622 -1.23 10.61 -13.12
CA LYS A 622 -2.22 9.53 -13.08
C LYS A 622 -2.23 8.65 -14.34
N ASP A 623 -1.44 8.97 -15.37
CA ASP A 623 -1.33 8.17 -16.59
C ASP A 623 -0.77 6.78 -16.24
N GLU A 624 -1.39 5.72 -16.76
CA GLU A 624 -1.00 4.34 -16.48
C GLU A 624 0.24 3.90 -17.26
N ARG A 625 0.55 4.54 -18.39
CA ARG A 625 1.76 4.29 -19.20
C ARG A 625 3.02 4.81 -18.52
N LEU A 626 2.86 5.78 -17.62
CA LEU A 626 3.95 6.47 -16.96
C LEU A 626 4.83 5.50 -16.14
N TYR A 627 6.11 5.46 -16.50
CA TYR A 627 7.15 4.54 -16.06
C TYR A 627 6.87 3.05 -16.26
N LYS A 628 5.84 2.72 -17.06
CA LYS A 628 5.69 1.40 -17.69
C LYS A 628 6.31 1.39 -19.08
N THR A 629 5.89 2.34 -19.92
CA THR A 629 6.33 2.45 -21.32
C THR A 629 6.96 3.81 -21.63
N MET A 630 6.66 4.86 -20.86
CA MET A 630 7.16 6.21 -21.10
C MET A 630 7.60 6.94 -19.81
N PRO A 631 8.59 7.85 -19.84
CA PRO A 631 8.96 8.65 -18.68
C PRO A 631 8.02 9.85 -18.46
N MET A 632 8.11 10.52 -17.30
CA MET A 632 7.32 11.73 -17.00
C MET A 632 7.73 12.87 -17.94
N PRO A 633 6.79 13.55 -18.62
CA PRO A 633 7.13 14.70 -19.45
C PRO A 633 7.64 15.86 -18.61
N ALA A 634 8.95 16.09 -18.59
CA ALA A 634 9.56 17.01 -17.64
C ALA A 634 10.41 18.11 -18.30
N LYS A 635 10.24 18.36 -19.61
CA LYS A 635 11.04 19.35 -20.37
C LYS A 635 10.78 20.82 -19.97
N GLY A 636 9.66 21.13 -19.31
CA GLY A 636 9.30 22.50 -18.89
C GLY A 636 10.17 23.02 -17.73
N GLY A 637 10.44 24.34 -17.71
CA GLY A 637 11.26 25.01 -16.69
C GLY A 637 10.57 25.30 -15.36
N ASN A 638 9.55 24.53 -14.98
CA ASN A 638 8.90 24.67 -13.68
C ASN A 638 9.64 23.83 -12.62
N ALA A 639 9.68 24.34 -11.38
CA ALA A 639 10.44 23.70 -10.30
C ALA A 639 9.94 22.28 -9.96
N ILE A 640 8.63 22.03 -10.13
CA ILE A 640 8.01 20.76 -9.77
C ILE A 640 8.43 19.61 -10.70
N ASN A 641 8.89 19.91 -11.92
CA ASN A 641 9.40 18.92 -12.87
C ASN A 641 10.86 18.52 -12.60
N ALA A 642 11.59 19.25 -11.74
CA ALA A 642 13.03 19.03 -11.57
C ALA A 642 13.38 17.62 -11.07
N ILE A 643 12.57 17.06 -10.18
CA ILE A 643 12.78 15.69 -9.65
C ILE A 643 12.68 14.68 -10.79
N ALA A 644 11.59 14.73 -11.56
CA ALA A 644 11.41 13.86 -12.71
C ALA A 644 12.52 14.04 -13.76
N ARG A 645 12.78 15.28 -14.17
CA ARG A 645 13.74 15.62 -15.24
C ARG A 645 15.18 15.25 -14.90
N ASP A 646 15.62 15.58 -13.69
CA ASP A 646 17.05 15.57 -13.35
C ASP A 646 17.45 14.36 -12.49
N ALA A 647 16.48 13.69 -11.85
CA ALA A 647 16.73 12.53 -10.98
C ALA A 647 16.22 11.21 -11.55
N VAL A 648 14.96 11.18 -11.98
CA VAL A 648 14.25 9.93 -12.26
C VAL A 648 14.35 9.50 -13.72
N ASN A 649 13.91 10.36 -14.64
CA ASN A 649 13.92 10.06 -16.07
C ASN A 649 15.29 9.61 -16.60
N PRO A 650 16.44 10.21 -16.18
CA PRO A 650 17.74 9.78 -16.67
C PRO A 650 18.17 8.37 -16.24
N ALA A 651 17.57 7.82 -15.19
CA ALA A 651 17.91 6.51 -14.63
C ALA A 651 16.85 5.44 -14.95
N TRP A 652 15.70 5.84 -15.49
CA TRP A 652 14.61 4.92 -15.82
C TRP A 652 14.87 4.24 -17.17
N GLU A 653 14.59 2.94 -17.22
CA GLU A 653 14.47 2.14 -18.44
C GLU A 653 13.19 1.29 -18.36
N PRO A 654 12.66 0.78 -19.48
CA PRO A 654 11.56 -0.20 -19.46
C PRO A 654 11.95 -1.49 -18.72
N THR A 655 10.99 -2.08 -18.02
CA THR A 655 11.20 -3.30 -17.23
C THR A 655 11.50 -4.52 -18.09
N ARG A 656 12.45 -5.35 -17.61
CA ARG A 656 12.89 -6.58 -18.30
C ARG A 656 12.11 -7.82 -17.86
N ILE A 657 11.12 -7.66 -16.97
CA ILE A 657 10.27 -8.74 -16.50
C ILE A 657 9.38 -9.19 -17.66
N ARG A 658 9.56 -10.43 -18.10
CA ARG A 658 8.79 -11.04 -19.18
C ARG A 658 7.77 -12.03 -18.63
N SER A 659 6.63 -12.12 -19.29
CA SER A 659 5.63 -13.15 -19.00
C SER A 659 5.93 -14.42 -19.81
N ARG A 660 5.80 -15.59 -19.20
CA ARG A 660 5.77 -16.88 -19.92
C ARG A 660 4.34 -17.25 -20.30
N HIS A 661 4.18 -18.25 -21.17
CA HIS A 661 2.85 -18.71 -21.50
C HIS A 661 2.24 -19.47 -20.32
N ARG A 662 0.94 -19.27 -20.08
CA ARG A 662 0.24 -19.76 -18.87
C ARG A 662 0.20 -21.29 -18.74
N ASP A 663 0.29 -22.03 -19.83
CA ASP A 663 0.30 -23.50 -19.80
C ASP A 663 1.57 -24.07 -19.20
N GLU A 664 2.66 -23.31 -19.25
CA GLU A 664 3.92 -23.65 -18.60
C GLU A 664 3.81 -23.72 -17.07
N PHE A 665 2.69 -23.27 -16.49
CA PHE A 665 2.44 -23.26 -15.05
C PHE A 665 1.41 -24.30 -14.61
N ARG A 666 0.94 -25.15 -15.53
CA ARG A 666 -0.06 -26.19 -15.22
C ARG A 666 0.41 -27.18 -14.15
N TYR A 667 1.73 -27.36 -14.01
CA TYR A 667 2.33 -28.26 -13.01
C TYR A 667 2.02 -27.86 -11.56
N LEU A 668 1.66 -26.59 -11.30
CA LEU A 668 1.45 -26.12 -9.93
C LEU A 668 0.25 -26.80 -9.26
N PHE A 669 -0.79 -27.12 -10.03
CA PHE A 669 -1.94 -27.91 -9.62
C PHE A 669 -2.08 -29.12 -10.55
N PRO A 670 -1.42 -30.25 -10.24
CA PRO A 670 -1.62 -31.47 -11.01
C PRO A 670 -3.05 -32.00 -10.83
N PRO A 671 -3.64 -32.64 -11.85
CA PRO A 671 -4.89 -33.39 -11.68
C PRO A 671 -4.72 -34.50 -10.62
N PRO A 672 -5.80 -34.97 -9.97
CA PRO A 672 -5.76 -36.11 -9.08
C PRO A 672 -5.10 -37.34 -9.75
N GLU A 673 -4.26 -38.05 -8.99
CA GLU A 673 -3.55 -39.24 -9.48
C GLU A 673 -4.49 -40.45 -9.59
N ASP A 674 -5.43 -40.59 -8.66
CA ASP A 674 -6.46 -41.63 -8.69
C ASP A 674 -7.46 -41.37 -9.82
N LEU A 675 -7.80 -42.44 -10.56
CA LEU A 675 -8.65 -42.34 -11.74
C LEU A 675 -10.10 -41.98 -11.39
N GLU A 676 -10.65 -42.55 -10.32
CA GLU A 676 -12.05 -42.28 -9.93
C GLU A 676 -12.19 -40.86 -9.37
N GLU A 677 -11.24 -40.42 -8.54
CA GLU A 677 -11.19 -39.04 -8.06
C GLU A 677 -11.02 -38.05 -9.20
N ARG A 678 -10.18 -38.39 -10.18
CA ARG A 678 -9.97 -37.55 -11.36
C ARG A 678 -11.21 -37.46 -12.23
N GLU A 679 -11.90 -38.57 -12.51
CA GLU A 679 -13.15 -38.55 -13.26
C GLU A 679 -14.21 -37.72 -12.54
N ASN A 680 -14.32 -37.86 -11.21
CA ASN A 680 -15.21 -37.06 -10.40
C ASN A 680 -14.85 -35.56 -10.44
N TRP A 681 -13.56 -35.25 -10.37
CA TRP A 681 -13.04 -33.89 -10.43
C TRP A 681 -13.27 -33.24 -11.80
N GLU A 682 -13.03 -33.97 -12.88
CA GLU A 682 -13.29 -33.52 -14.26
C GLU A 682 -14.79 -33.27 -14.49
N LYS A 683 -15.66 -34.13 -13.96
CA LYS A 683 -17.10 -34.01 -14.14
C LYS A 683 -17.73 -32.86 -13.35
N HIS A 684 -17.29 -32.61 -12.12
CA HIS A 684 -17.91 -31.62 -11.24
C HIS A 684 -17.14 -30.29 -11.21
N TYR A 685 -15.87 -30.31 -10.79
CA TYR A 685 -15.10 -29.08 -10.57
C TYR A 685 -14.61 -28.46 -11.88
N VAL A 686 -14.14 -29.25 -12.85
CA VAL A 686 -13.69 -28.72 -14.14
C VAL A 686 -14.86 -28.21 -14.98
N SER A 687 -16.05 -28.85 -14.91
CA SER A 687 -17.26 -28.32 -15.55
C SER A 687 -17.65 -26.97 -14.97
N TRP A 688 -17.73 -26.87 -13.63
CA TRP A 688 -17.99 -25.62 -12.93
C TRP A 688 -16.99 -24.52 -13.31
N ALA A 689 -15.69 -24.84 -13.35
CA ALA A 689 -14.65 -23.87 -13.69
C ALA A 689 -14.78 -23.35 -15.14
N LYS A 690 -15.23 -24.19 -16.08
CA LYS A 690 -15.52 -23.77 -17.46
C LYS A 690 -16.70 -22.82 -17.52
N GLU A 691 -17.78 -23.15 -16.81
CA GLU A 691 -18.98 -22.31 -16.72
C GLU A 691 -18.66 -20.95 -16.08
N MET A 692 -17.92 -20.95 -14.96
CA MET A 692 -17.45 -19.73 -14.29
C MET A 692 -16.61 -18.84 -15.21
N LYS A 693 -15.71 -19.44 -16.00
CA LYS A 693 -14.88 -18.70 -16.96
C LYS A 693 -15.69 -18.11 -18.11
N GLU A 694 -16.76 -18.79 -18.55
CA GLU A 694 -17.63 -18.26 -19.59
C GLU A 694 -18.47 -17.10 -19.06
N ARG A 695 -19.09 -17.24 -17.88
CA ARG A 695 -19.79 -16.14 -17.19
C ARG A 695 -18.91 -14.91 -17.02
N TYR A 696 -17.66 -15.10 -16.57
CA TYR A 696 -16.70 -14.00 -16.47
C TYR A 696 -16.42 -13.34 -17.82
N ARG A 697 -16.29 -14.11 -18.91
CA ARG A 697 -16.03 -13.56 -20.24
C ARG A 697 -17.21 -12.73 -20.74
N GLU A 698 -18.44 -13.23 -20.58
CA GLU A 698 -19.67 -12.54 -20.95
C GLU A 698 -19.79 -11.22 -20.19
N ALA A 699 -19.66 -11.26 -18.85
CA ALA A 699 -19.72 -10.07 -18.01
C ALA A 699 -18.60 -9.05 -18.33
N MET A 700 -17.37 -9.51 -18.58
CA MET A 700 -16.31 -8.60 -19.04
C MET A 700 -16.63 -7.99 -20.41
N GLY A 701 -17.25 -8.74 -21.32
CA GLY A 701 -17.70 -8.22 -22.62
C GLY A 701 -18.71 -7.09 -22.46
N GLU A 702 -19.69 -7.27 -21.57
CA GLU A 702 -20.67 -6.24 -21.21
C GLU A 702 -20.02 -5.01 -20.59
N ILE A 703 -19.06 -5.19 -19.67
CA ILE A 703 -18.29 -4.08 -19.06
C ILE A 703 -17.58 -3.25 -20.13
N HIS A 704 -16.89 -3.88 -21.08
CA HIS A 704 -16.22 -3.15 -22.16
C HIS A 704 -17.22 -2.45 -23.07
N GLN A 705 -18.36 -3.07 -23.36
CA GLN A 705 -19.43 -2.46 -24.15
C GLN A 705 -20.04 -1.23 -23.45
N GLN A 706 -20.20 -1.29 -22.12
CA GLN A 706 -20.79 -0.23 -21.31
C GLN A 706 -19.85 0.97 -21.12
N HIS A 707 -18.56 0.72 -20.91
CA HIS A 707 -17.59 1.73 -20.52
C HIS A 707 -16.65 2.21 -21.65
N GLY A 708 -16.69 1.56 -22.82
CA GLY A 708 -15.87 1.95 -23.97
C GLY A 708 -14.38 1.90 -23.65
N ASP A 709 -13.67 3.01 -23.89
CA ASP A 709 -12.23 3.13 -23.64
C ASP A 709 -11.89 3.71 -22.25
N ASP A 710 -12.86 3.90 -21.35
CA ASP A 710 -12.59 4.38 -19.99
C ASP A 710 -11.94 3.27 -19.14
N THR A 711 -10.61 3.16 -19.25
CA THR A 711 -9.81 2.15 -18.55
C THR A 711 -10.03 2.18 -17.03
N LYS A 712 -10.28 3.36 -16.45
CA LYS A 712 -10.51 3.48 -15.01
C LYS A 712 -11.85 2.87 -14.63
N ALA A 713 -12.91 3.22 -15.36
CA ALA A 713 -14.24 2.66 -15.15
C ALA A 713 -14.26 1.14 -15.38
N ILE A 714 -13.59 0.65 -16.42
CA ILE A 714 -13.43 -0.79 -16.69
C ILE A 714 -12.74 -1.49 -15.52
N LYS A 715 -11.64 -0.91 -14.99
CA LYS A 715 -10.91 -1.50 -13.87
C LYS A 715 -11.77 -1.55 -12.60
N GLU A 716 -12.50 -0.48 -12.30
CA GLU A 716 -13.43 -0.42 -11.16
C GLU A 716 -14.55 -1.46 -11.31
N ALA A 717 -15.19 -1.55 -12.50
CA ALA A 717 -16.21 -2.57 -12.78
C ALA A 717 -15.66 -4.01 -12.72
N ALA A 718 -14.45 -4.25 -13.21
CA ALA A 718 -13.81 -5.56 -13.14
C ALA A 718 -13.50 -5.98 -11.69
N LEU A 719 -13.10 -5.04 -10.82
CA LEU A 719 -12.91 -5.31 -9.39
C LEU A 719 -14.23 -5.74 -8.73
N LYS A 720 -15.33 -5.02 -9.00
CA LYS A 720 -16.67 -5.37 -8.54
C LYS A 720 -17.11 -6.75 -9.02
N LEU A 721 -16.86 -7.08 -10.30
CA LEU A 721 -17.12 -8.42 -10.83
C LEU A 721 -16.33 -9.49 -10.07
N TYR A 722 -15.05 -9.29 -9.76
CA TYR A 722 -14.28 -10.26 -8.97
C TYR A 722 -14.79 -10.41 -7.54
N GLU A 723 -15.27 -9.35 -6.88
CA GLU A 723 -15.92 -9.43 -5.56
C GLU A 723 -17.21 -10.26 -5.64
N SER A 724 -18.03 -9.99 -6.66
CA SER A 724 -19.27 -10.71 -6.98
C SER A 724 -19.02 -12.21 -7.18
N LEU A 725 -18.09 -12.58 -8.07
CA LEU A 725 -17.75 -13.99 -8.34
C LEU A 725 -17.12 -14.70 -7.14
N ARG A 726 -16.43 -13.99 -6.24
CA ARG A 726 -15.92 -14.59 -5.00
C ARG A 726 -17.03 -14.92 -4.02
N ALA A 727 -18.09 -14.11 -3.95
CA ALA A 727 -19.26 -14.43 -3.16
C ALA A 727 -19.89 -15.75 -3.66
N ASP A 728 -20.06 -15.92 -4.97
CA ASP A 728 -20.53 -17.18 -5.58
C ASP A 728 -19.65 -18.38 -5.17
N VAL A 729 -18.32 -18.23 -5.28
CA VAL A 729 -17.37 -19.31 -4.92
C VAL A 729 -17.52 -19.72 -3.45
N ALA A 730 -17.64 -18.74 -2.54
CA ALA A 730 -17.77 -19.00 -1.12
C ALA A 730 -19.09 -19.72 -0.76
N GLU A 731 -20.16 -19.44 -1.50
CA GLU A 731 -21.46 -20.12 -1.34
C GLU A 731 -21.45 -21.55 -1.87
N VAL A 732 -20.83 -21.76 -3.04
CA VAL A 732 -20.78 -23.09 -3.69
C VAL A 732 -19.78 -24.02 -2.98
N PHE A 733 -18.65 -23.50 -2.52
CA PHE A 733 -17.57 -24.28 -1.88
C PHE A 733 -17.24 -23.76 -0.48
N PRO A 734 -18.12 -24.00 0.52
CA PRO A 734 -17.96 -23.45 1.86
C PRO A 734 -16.87 -24.14 2.68
N ASN A 735 -16.40 -25.33 2.28
CA ASN A 735 -15.37 -26.09 3.01
C ASN A 735 -13.99 -26.02 2.31
N PRO A 736 -12.87 -26.00 3.06
CA PRO A 736 -11.53 -25.80 2.49
C PRO A 736 -11.11 -26.85 1.45
N GLU A 737 -11.44 -28.12 1.66
CA GLU A 737 -11.04 -29.20 0.74
C GLU A 737 -11.71 -29.08 -0.64
N SER A 738 -13.03 -28.87 -0.66
CA SER A 738 -13.77 -28.64 -1.90
C SER A 738 -13.32 -27.36 -2.61
N ARG A 739 -12.95 -26.33 -1.83
CA ARG A 739 -12.45 -25.07 -2.36
C ARG A 739 -11.07 -25.22 -2.98
N HIS A 740 -10.19 -26.04 -2.39
CA HIS A 740 -8.91 -26.41 -2.99
C HIS A 740 -9.09 -27.18 -4.31
N MET A 741 -10.06 -28.10 -4.37
CA MET A 741 -10.39 -28.83 -5.62
C MET A 741 -10.95 -27.90 -6.71
N ALA A 742 -11.76 -26.91 -6.32
CA ALA A 742 -12.25 -25.86 -7.20
C ALA A 742 -11.11 -24.96 -7.69
N ALA A 743 -10.17 -24.59 -6.82
CA ALA A 743 -8.97 -23.84 -7.18
C ALA A 743 -8.12 -24.61 -8.19
N ALA A 744 -7.88 -25.90 -7.96
CA ALA A 744 -7.15 -26.77 -8.88
C ALA A 744 -7.84 -26.87 -10.24
N ALA A 745 -9.17 -27.02 -10.27
CA ALA A 745 -9.95 -27.06 -11.50
C ALA A 745 -9.89 -25.73 -12.27
N MET A 746 -10.02 -24.61 -11.55
CA MET A 746 -9.95 -23.29 -12.15
C MET A 746 -8.55 -22.98 -12.68
N TRP A 747 -7.51 -23.37 -11.94
CA TRP A 747 -6.13 -23.32 -12.40
C TRP A 747 -5.93 -24.15 -13.66
N HIS A 748 -6.45 -25.38 -13.68
CA HIS A 748 -6.38 -26.25 -14.84
C HIS A 748 -7.06 -25.63 -16.07
N VAL A 749 -8.24 -25.03 -15.92
CA VAL A 749 -8.98 -24.38 -17.03
C VAL A 749 -8.30 -23.08 -17.50
N GLU A 750 -7.74 -22.30 -16.58
CA GLU A 750 -7.01 -21.05 -16.90
C GLU A 750 -5.66 -21.33 -17.55
N THR A 751 -4.94 -22.35 -17.10
CA THR A 751 -3.62 -22.73 -17.63
C THR A 751 -3.69 -23.72 -18.78
N SER A 752 -4.85 -24.29 -19.12
CA SER A 752 -4.95 -25.18 -20.28
C SER A 752 -4.61 -24.43 -21.58
N ASN A 753 -3.68 -25.02 -22.34
CA ASN A 753 -3.10 -24.44 -23.54
C ASN A 753 -4.15 -24.24 -24.64
N PRO A 754 -4.50 -22.99 -25.04
CA PRO A 754 -5.07 -22.78 -26.35
C PRO A 754 -3.96 -22.98 -27.36
N ASN A 755 -3.94 -24.12 -28.06
CA ASN A 755 -2.94 -24.42 -29.10
C ASN A 755 -2.81 -23.20 -30.06
N LEU A 756 -1.74 -22.42 -29.90
CA LEU A 756 -1.56 -21.17 -30.65
C LEU A 756 -1.21 -21.40 -32.12
N ASN A 757 -0.91 -22.64 -32.51
CA ASN A 757 -0.53 -22.93 -33.89
C ASN A 757 -1.68 -22.69 -34.87
N GLN A 758 -2.92 -22.95 -34.45
CA GLN A 758 -4.09 -22.75 -35.30
C GLN A 758 -4.45 -21.27 -35.51
N PRO A 759 -4.58 -20.43 -34.46
CA PRO A 759 -4.74 -18.99 -34.64
C PRO A 759 -3.54 -18.35 -35.35
N ARG A 760 -2.31 -18.79 -35.08
CA ARG A 760 -1.11 -18.30 -35.78
C ARG A 760 -1.15 -18.64 -37.26
N LYS A 761 -1.53 -19.87 -37.61
CA LYS A 761 -1.71 -20.29 -39.01
C LYS A 761 -2.81 -19.49 -39.70
N ALA A 762 -3.92 -19.23 -39.01
CA ALA A 762 -5.00 -18.40 -39.53
C ALA A 762 -4.53 -16.95 -39.77
N CYS A 763 -3.77 -16.37 -38.82
CA CYS A 763 -3.16 -15.05 -38.97
C CYS A 763 -2.21 -15.00 -40.18
N ALA A 764 -1.34 -16.01 -40.34
CA ALA A 764 -0.45 -16.11 -41.49
C ALA A 764 -1.23 -16.18 -42.81
N GLN A 765 -2.23 -17.04 -42.90
CA GLN A 765 -3.07 -17.18 -44.10
C GLN A 765 -3.84 -15.91 -44.45
N LEU A 766 -4.39 -15.22 -43.46
CA LEU A 766 -5.05 -13.94 -43.67
C LEU A 766 -4.05 -12.86 -44.09
N SER A 767 -2.85 -12.83 -43.50
CA SER A 767 -1.82 -11.84 -43.82
C SER A 767 -1.38 -11.88 -45.29
N HIS A 768 -1.43 -13.04 -45.94
CA HIS A 768 -1.10 -13.18 -47.36
C HIS A 768 -2.05 -12.41 -48.30
N HIS A 769 -3.25 -12.05 -47.84
CA HIS A 769 -4.23 -11.28 -48.60
C HIS A 769 -4.23 -9.78 -48.28
N LEU A 770 -3.42 -9.35 -47.31
CA LEU A 770 -3.35 -7.96 -46.88
C LEU A 770 -2.34 -7.16 -47.70
N GLN A 771 -2.66 -5.90 -47.94
CA GLN A 771 -1.76 -4.93 -48.55
C GLN A 771 -0.98 -4.17 -47.47
N ILE A 772 0.26 -3.79 -47.78
CA ILE A 772 0.99 -2.81 -46.99
C ILE A 772 0.28 -1.46 -47.13
N THR A 773 0.00 -0.78 -46.02
CA THR A 773 -0.62 0.55 -46.04
C THR A 773 0.31 1.58 -45.40
N PHE A 774 0.21 2.83 -45.84
CA PHE A 774 0.97 3.95 -45.29
C PHE A 774 0.10 5.19 -45.20
N HIS A 775 -0.03 5.76 -44.00
CA HIS A 775 -0.83 6.97 -43.78
C HIS A 775 -0.27 7.79 -42.63
N LEU A 776 -0.64 9.07 -42.60
CA LEU A 776 -0.44 9.93 -41.44
C LEU A 776 -1.62 9.73 -40.48
N GLU A 777 -1.34 9.21 -39.29
CA GLU A 777 -2.35 9.07 -38.23
C GLU A 777 -2.25 10.28 -37.29
N PRO A 778 -3.28 11.14 -37.22
CA PRO A 778 -3.28 12.30 -36.35
C PRO A 778 -3.43 11.88 -34.87
N ASP A 779 -2.84 12.65 -33.95
CA ASP A 779 -2.93 12.39 -32.51
C ASP A 779 -2.57 10.93 -32.11
N TYR A 780 -1.65 10.30 -32.83
CA TYR A 780 -1.24 8.93 -32.55
C TYR A 780 -0.55 8.82 -31.18
N GLN A 781 -1.02 7.90 -30.35
CA GLN A 781 -0.40 7.59 -29.05
C GLN A 781 0.77 6.64 -29.24
N ARG A 782 1.96 7.20 -29.44
CA ARG A 782 3.22 6.44 -29.39
C ARG A 782 3.39 5.76 -28.03
N LEU A 783 4.10 4.63 -28.05
CA LEU A 783 4.27 3.77 -26.90
C LEU A 783 5.20 4.39 -25.84
N HIS A 784 6.28 5.04 -26.30
CA HIS A 784 7.30 5.61 -25.44
C HIS A 784 7.24 7.13 -25.32
N GLU A 785 6.27 7.77 -25.98
CA GLU A 785 6.02 9.20 -25.89
C GLU A 785 4.70 9.52 -25.20
N ALA A 786 4.74 10.55 -24.37
CA ALA A 786 3.59 10.91 -23.56
C ALA A 786 2.54 11.74 -24.29
N LEU A 787 3.00 12.64 -25.15
CA LEU A 787 2.12 13.55 -25.89
C LEU A 787 1.79 12.87 -27.22
N PRO A 788 0.49 12.75 -27.56
CA PRO A 788 0.07 12.34 -28.90
C PRO A 788 0.69 13.24 -29.96
N GLN A 789 1.05 12.64 -31.10
CA GLN A 789 1.64 13.34 -32.23
C GLN A 789 1.19 12.72 -33.53
N ASP A 790 0.98 13.56 -34.54
CA ASP A 790 0.79 13.11 -35.92
C ASP A 790 1.97 12.22 -36.30
N THR A 791 1.68 10.96 -36.62
CA THR A 791 2.69 9.93 -36.83
C THR A 791 2.39 9.14 -38.09
N TYR A 792 3.39 9.00 -38.95
CA TYR A 792 3.28 8.16 -40.12
C TYR A 792 3.35 6.69 -39.72
N ILE A 793 2.30 5.93 -40.04
CA ILE A 793 2.19 4.50 -39.74
C ILE A 793 2.37 3.71 -41.03
N LEU A 794 3.38 2.85 -41.06
CA LEU A 794 3.57 1.84 -42.09
C LEU A 794 3.06 0.49 -41.55
N SER A 795 1.91 0.04 -42.01
CA SER A 795 1.33 -1.24 -41.59
C SER A 795 1.75 -2.33 -42.57
N VAL A 796 2.46 -3.35 -42.08
CA VAL A 796 3.04 -4.42 -42.91
C VAL A 796 2.47 -5.78 -42.50
N PRO A 797 1.92 -6.60 -43.42
CA PRO A 797 1.47 -7.95 -43.11
C PRO A 797 2.57 -8.84 -42.54
N PHE A 798 2.23 -9.79 -41.68
CA PHE A 798 3.20 -10.76 -41.16
C PHE A 798 3.93 -11.50 -42.28
N GLU A 799 3.17 -12.15 -43.16
CA GLU A 799 3.71 -12.92 -44.26
C GLU A 799 3.15 -12.47 -45.60
N LYS A 800 3.91 -12.75 -46.66
CA LYS A 800 3.45 -12.75 -48.06
C LYS A 800 3.66 -14.13 -48.67
N PHE A 801 3.03 -14.41 -49.80
CA PHE A 801 3.41 -15.59 -50.59
C PHE A 801 4.81 -15.44 -51.18
N ALA A 802 5.63 -16.47 -51.00
CA ALA A 802 6.90 -16.64 -51.68
C ALA A 802 6.64 -16.81 -53.19
N ILE A 803 7.40 -16.10 -54.03
CA ILE A 803 7.26 -16.16 -55.49
C ILE A 803 8.59 -16.54 -56.15
N ASP A 804 8.54 -17.33 -57.21
CA ASP A 804 9.71 -17.69 -58.02
C ASP A 804 10.13 -16.55 -58.97
N GLU A 805 11.22 -16.76 -59.72
CA GLU A 805 11.76 -15.80 -60.69
C GLU A 805 10.76 -15.46 -61.82
N GLU A 806 9.71 -16.27 -61.99
CA GLU A 806 8.65 -16.12 -62.99
C GLU A 806 7.37 -15.50 -62.39
N GLY A 807 7.39 -15.14 -61.10
CA GLY A 807 6.29 -14.49 -60.38
C GLY A 807 5.19 -15.44 -59.90
N LYS A 808 5.45 -16.75 -59.85
CA LYS A 808 4.49 -17.77 -59.43
C LYS A 808 4.71 -18.18 -57.97
N ILE A 809 3.61 -18.43 -57.25
CA ILE A 809 3.65 -18.83 -55.84
C ILE A 809 4.42 -20.14 -55.66
N ILE A 810 5.48 -20.08 -54.86
CA ILE A 810 6.28 -21.24 -54.45
C ILE A 810 5.44 -22.10 -53.53
N THR A 811 5.48 -23.41 -53.74
CA THR A 811 4.77 -24.38 -52.90
C THR A 811 5.73 -25.36 -52.23
N ASP A 812 5.37 -25.78 -51.01
CA ASP A 812 6.13 -26.76 -50.25
C ASP A 812 6.02 -28.17 -50.86
N LYS A 813 6.68 -29.16 -50.23
CA LYS A 813 6.64 -30.56 -50.67
C LYS A 813 5.22 -31.17 -50.68
N LYS A 814 4.24 -30.52 -50.06
CA LYS A 814 2.82 -30.89 -50.00
C LYS A 814 1.95 -30.01 -50.92
N ARG A 815 2.55 -29.23 -51.82
CA ARG A 815 1.88 -28.27 -52.72
C ARG A 815 1.11 -27.17 -52.00
N GLN A 816 1.48 -26.85 -50.76
CA GLN A 816 0.91 -25.70 -50.04
C GLN A 816 1.75 -24.45 -50.32
N PRO A 817 1.14 -23.28 -50.54
CA PRO A 817 1.87 -22.02 -50.68
C PRO A 817 2.85 -21.80 -49.52
N VAL A 818 4.07 -21.37 -49.85
CA VAL A 818 5.10 -21.01 -48.86
C VAL A 818 4.95 -19.54 -48.52
N GLY A 819 4.90 -19.22 -47.22
CA GLY A 819 4.96 -17.85 -46.72
C GLY A 819 6.40 -17.38 -46.54
N GLU A 820 6.65 -16.10 -46.82
CA GLU A 820 7.88 -15.37 -46.51
C GLU A 820 7.58 -14.29 -45.47
N ASP A 821 8.49 -14.11 -44.50
CA ASP A 821 8.40 -13.14 -43.40
C ASP A 821 8.53 -11.70 -43.91
N LEU A 822 7.40 -11.09 -44.25
CA LEU A 822 7.36 -9.75 -44.83
C LEU A 822 7.64 -8.67 -43.79
N ALA A 823 7.04 -8.74 -42.60
CA ALA A 823 7.29 -7.72 -41.58
C ALA A 823 8.73 -7.77 -41.06
N GLY A 824 9.33 -8.95 -40.91
CA GLY A 824 10.74 -9.12 -40.56
C GLY A 824 11.69 -8.61 -41.65
N GLU A 825 11.37 -8.80 -42.93
CA GLU A 825 12.11 -8.18 -44.05
C GLU A 825 12.08 -6.64 -43.96
N TRP A 826 10.91 -6.06 -43.67
CA TRP A 826 10.75 -4.61 -43.52
C TRP A 826 11.48 -4.05 -42.31
N LYS A 827 11.39 -4.73 -41.16
CA LYS A 827 12.17 -4.43 -39.96
C LYS A 827 13.66 -4.33 -40.31
N ALA A 828 14.22 -5.36 -40.96
CA ALA A 828 15.62 -5.38 -41.36
C ALA A 828 15.97 -4.27 -42.38
N ALA A 829 15.03 -3.91 -43.27
CA ALA A 829 15.22 -2.83 -44.24
C ALA A 829 15.21 -1.43 -43.60
N LEU A 830 14.32 -1.18 -42.64
CA LEU A 830 14.26 0.06 -41.87
C LEU A 830 15.52 0.24 -41.03
N GLU A 831 15.94 -0.80 -40.31
CA GLU A 831 17.17 -0.79 -39.49
C GLU A 831 18.42 -0.54 -40.33
N ARG A 832 18.55 -1.20 -41.49
CA ARG A 832 19.68 -1.00 -42.41
C ARG A 832 19.77 0.44 -42.93
N LYS A 833 18.64 1.13 -43.03
CA LYS A 833 18.56 2.53 -43.44
C LYS A 833 18.66 3.51 -42.26
N GLY A 834 18.77 3.02 -41.03
CA GLY A 834 18.81 3.84 -39.82
C GLY A 834 17.51 4.59 -39.56
N ILE A 835 16.37 4.08 -40.04
CA ILE A 835 15.05 4.67 -39.78
C ILE A 835 14.59 4.19 -38.41
N ALA A 836 14.33 5.12 -37.51
CA ALA A 836 13.80 4.81 -36.18
C ALA A 836 12.29 4.59 -36.25
N TYR A 837 11.78 3.63 -35.47
CA TYR A 837 10.36 3.28 -35.44
C TYR A 837 9.98 2.64 -34.10
N GLU A 838 8.69 2.69 -33.77
CA GLU A 838 8.06 1.79 -32.79
C GLU A 838 7.29 0.71 -33.56
N ALA A 839 7.41 -0.55 -33.15
CA ALA A 839 6.73 -1.67 -33.80
C ALA A 839 5.70 -2.29 -32.86
N THR A 840 4.43 -2.21 -33.24
CA THR A 840 3.31 -2.78 -32.47
C THR A 840 2.45 -3.68 -33.36
N LEU A 841 1.66 -4.57 -32.75
CA LEU A 841 0.67 -5.35 -33.51
C LEU A 841 -0.48 -4.44 -33.94
N HIS A 842 -0.91 -4.58 -35.19
CA HIS A 842 -2.12 -3.91 -35.65
C HIS A 842 -3.33 -4.40 -34.83
N PRO A 843 -4.21 -3.50 -34.38
CA PRO A 843 -5.27 -3.85 -33.41
C PRO A 843 -6.28 -4.86 -33.95
N ALA A 844 -6.52 -4.88 -35.27
CA ALA A 844 -7.56 -5.70 -35.88
C ALA A 844 -7.08 -6.70 -36.95
N LEU A 845 -5.82 -6.62 -37.39
CA LEU A 845 -5.33 -7.35 -38.57
C LEU A 845 -3.97 -7.99 -38.27
N PRO A 846 -3.61 -9.12 -38.91
CA PRO A 846 -2.31 -9.78 -38.75
C PRO A 846 -1.18 -9.01 -39.48
N MET A 847 -0.92 -7.81 -38.97
CA MET A 847 0.07 -6.86 -39.46
C MET A 847 0.88 -6.28 -38.30
N VAL A 848 2.07 -5.80 -38.60
CA VAL A 848 2.88 -4.96 -37.70
C VAL A 848 2.75 -3.52 -38.14
N ASN A 849 2.39 -2.65 -37.20
CA ASN A 849 2.41 -1.21 -37.36
C ASN A 849 3.81 -0.69 -37.02
N PHE A 850 4.51 -0.14 -38.00
CA PHE A 850 5.74 0.61 -37.82
C PHE A 850 5.41 2.10 -37.75
N ALA A 851 5.34 2.63 -36.53
CA ALA A 851 5.20 4.06 -36.28
C ALA A 851 6.56 4.73 -36.48
N LEU A 852 6.74 5.43 -37.60
CA LEU A 852 8.03 5.99 -37.99
C LEU A 852 8.36 7.24 -37.16
N LEU A 853 9.55 7.27 -36.57
CA LEU A 853 10.03 8.38 -35.75
C LEU A 853 10.82 9.35 -36.64
N ASP A 854 10.30 10.57 -36.78
CA ASP A 854 10.88 11.66 -37.59
C ASP A 854 11.31 11.25 -39.02
N PRO A 855 10.41 10.64 -39.83
CA PRO A 855 10.76 10.22 -41.19
C PRO A 855 11.09 11.43 -42.09
N SER A 856 12.11 11.31 -42.93
CA SER A 856 12.46 12.36 -43.90
C SER A 856 11.36 12.54 -44.95
N GLU A 857 11.15 13.76 -45.45
CA GLU A 857 10.18 14.07 -46.52
C GLU A 857 10.32 13.12 -47.73
N LYS A 858 11.56 12.87 -48.17
CA LYS A 858 11.84 11.93 -49.28
C LYS A 858 11.36 10.50 -48.99
N LEU A 859 11.44 10.05 -47.73
CA LEU A 859 10.95 8.72 -47.34
C LEU A 859 9.42 8.70 -47.38
N ILE A 860 8.78 9.75 -46.86
CA ILE A 860 7.33 9.92 -46.87
C ILE A 860 6.83 9.88 -48.31
N GLU A 861 7.39 10.70 -49.22
CA GLU A 861 7.00 10.74 -50.64
C GLU A 861 7.10 9.35 -51.31
N VAL A 862 8.18 8.61 -51.02
CA VAL A 862 8.40 7.27 -51.59
C VAL A 862 7.40 6.25 -51.04
N LEU A 863 7.02 6.34 -49.76
CA LEU A 863 6.07 5.42 -49.14
C LEU A 863 4.63 5.77 -49.51
N GLU A 864 4.26 7.06 -49.54
CA GLU A 864 2.96 7.54 -50.04
C GLU A 864 2.73 7.12 -51.49
N GLN A 865 3.71 7.34 -52.37
CA GLN A 865 3.58 6.93 -53.77
C GLN A 865 3.40 5.42 -53.94
N LYS A 866 3.95 4.61 -53.03
CA LYS A 866 3.91 3.14 -53.13
C LYS A 866 2.71 2.50 -52.43
N PHE A 867 2.29 3.05 -51.30
CA PHE A 867 1.38 2.40 -50.36
C PHE A 867 0.29 3.34 -49.82
N GLY A 868 0.31 4.63 -50.16
CA GLY A 868 -0.65 5.61 -49.67
C GLY A 868 -2.08 5.39 -50.16
N ASP A 869 -2.24 4.81 -51.35
CA ASP A 869 -3.54 4.46 -51.92
C ASP A 869 -4.03 3.05 -51.52
N ASN A 870 -3.21 2.28 -50.79
CA ASN A 870 -3.58 0.92 -50.36
C ASN A 870 -4.52 0.98 -49.17
N PHE A 871 -5.54 0.11 -49.16
CA PHE A 871 -6.51 0.01 -48.09
C PHE A 871 -6.91 -1.47 -47.90
N ASN A 872 -7.06 -1.90 -46.65
CA ASN A 872 -7.56 -3.23 -46.31
C ASN A 872 -8.97 -3.07 -45.75
N ASP A 873 -9.98 -3.44 -46.53
CA ASP A 873 -11.38 -3.40 -46.07
C ASP A 873 -11.66 -4.56 -45.12
N ILE A 874 -11.81 -4.24 -43.83
CA ILE A 874 -12.07 -5.21 -42.77
C ILE A 874 -13.38 -5.96 -43.00
N ASP A 875 -14.40 -5.31 -43.57
CA ASP A 875 -15.73 -5.90 -43.77
C ASP A 875 -15.76 -6.92 -44.92
N GLU A 876 -14.77 -6.88 -45.83
CA GLU A 876 -14.62 -7.82 -46.94
C GLU A 876 -13.73 -9.03 -46.63
N LEU A 877 -13.04 -9.03 -45.47
CA LEU A 877 -12.13 -10.09 -45.06
C LEU A 877 -12.84 -11.20 -44.28
N ASP A 878 -12.53 -12.47 -44.58
CA ASP A 878 -12.87 -13.58 -43.70
C ASP A 878 -11.93 -13.58 -42.48
N LEU A 879 -12.39 -12.94 -41.42
CA LEU A 879 -11.68 -12.89 -40.15
C LEU A 879 -11.95 -14.14 -39.29
N THR A 880 -12.48 -15.23 -39.81
CA THR A 880 -12.82 -16.41 -39.00
C THR A 880 -11.86 -17.58 -39.16
N TYR A 881 -11.72 -18.38 -38.11
CA TYR A 881 -11.02 -19.67 -38.16
C TYR A 881 -11.69 -20.66 -37.21
N CYS A 882 -11.62 -21.95 -37.53
CA CYS A 882 -12.03 -23.00 -36.58
C CYS A 882 -10.88 -23.28 -35.62
N ASP A 883 -11.14 -23.39 -34.32
CA ASP A 883 -10.16 -23.84 -33.32
C ASP A 883 -10.03 -25.38 -33.29
N HIS A 884 -9.26 -25.90 -32.33
CA HIS A 884 -8.94 -27.33 -32.22
C HIS A 884 -10.13 -28.16 -31.74
N LEU A 885 -11.18 -27.50 -31.26
CA LEU A 885 -12.46 -28.07 -30.85
C LEU A 885 -13.51 -27.91 -31.96
N GLY A 886 -13.14 -27.35 -33.12
CA GLY A 886 -14.04 -27.11 -34.24
C GLY A 886 -14.96 -25.90 -34.06
N GLN A 887 -14.71 -25.03 -33.06
CA GLN A 887 -15.50 -23.82 -32.85
C GLN A 887 -14.99 -22.69 -33.74
N THR A 888 -15.91 -21.96 -34.38
CA THR A 888 -15.57 -20.75 -35.14
C THR A 888 -15.14 -19.63 -34.19
N LYS A 889 -13.99 -19.01 -34.46
CA LYS A 889 -13.40 -17.90 -33.72
C LYS A 889 -13.07 -16.77 -34.68
N ASN A 890 -13.10 -15.53 -34.19
CA ASN A 890 -12.66 -14.36 -34.95
C ASN A 890 -11.17 -14.07 -34.68
N ILE A 891 -10.39 -13.83 -35.73
CA ILE A 891 -8.98 -13.48 -35.72
C ILE A 891 -8.76 -12.11 -35.08
N SER A 892 -9.64 -11.13 -35.33
CA SER A 892 -9.50 -9.77 -34.76
C SER A 892 -9.57 -9.76 -33.22
N ASN A 893 -10.24 -10.75 -32.62
CA ASN A 893 -10.30 -10.91 -31.17
C ASN A 893 -8.95 -11.32 -30.56
N ARG A 894 -8.02 -11.86 -31.36
CA ARG A 894 -6.70 -12.28 -30.91
C ARG A 894 -5.73 -12.44 -32.09
N ILE A 895 -5.01 -11.37 -32.41
CA ILE A 895 -3.89 -11.42 -33.36
C ILE A 895 -2.71 -12.16 -32.70
N VAL A 896 -2.28 -13.26 -33.33
CA VAL A 896 -1.16 -14.08 -32.85
C VAL A 896 -0.01 -13.97 -33.84
N PRO A 897 1.06 -13.22 -33.51
CA PRO A 897 2.19 -13.09 -34.42
C PRO A 897 2.99 -14.40 -34.55
N PRO A 898 3.84 -14.49 -35.58
CA PRO A 898 4.89 -15.50 -35.68
C PRO A 898 5.72 -15.60 -34.39
N VAL A 899 6.25 -16.78 -34.09
CA VAL A 899 6.89 -17.07 -32.81
C VAL A 899 8.17 -16.24 -32.61
N ASP A 900 8.85 -15.93 -33.69
CA ASP A 900 10.10 -15.18 -33.80
C ASP A 900 9.92 -13.66 -33.80
N TYR A 901 8.67 -13.16 -33.74
CA TYR A 901 8.37 -11.72 -33.65
C TYR A 901 8.56 -11.16 -32.24
N THR A 902 9.61 -11.59 -31.54
CA THR A 902 9.94 -11.11 -30.18
C THR A 902 10.37 -9.65 -30.13
N TRP A 903 10.48 -9.00 -31.30
CA TRP A 903 10.82 -7.59 -31.50
C TRP A 903 9.60 -6.68 -31.62
N VAL A 904 8.40 -7.25 -31.78
CA VAL A 904 7.15 -6.47 -31.77
C VAL A 904 6.73 -6.23 -30.34
N GLU A 905 6.49 -4.97 -29.99
CA GLU A 905 6.02 -4.60 -28.67
C GLU A 905 4.53 -4.91 -28.55
N SER A 906 4.19 -5.77 -27.60
CA SER A 906 2.81 -6.09 -27.28
C SER A 906 2.24 -4.97 -26.41
N THR A 907 1.07 -4.45 -26.77
CA THR A 907 0.22 -3.82 -25.76
C THR A 907 -0.15 -4.92 -24.77
N GLU A 908 0.03 -4.67 -23.47
CA GLU A 908 -0.12 -5.70 -22.44
C GLU A 908 -1.52 -6.33 -22.33
N GLU A 909 -2.47 -5.79 -23.07
CA GLU A 909 -3.88 -6.13 -23.10
C GLU A 909 -4.18 -7.35 -23.98
N GLN A 910 -3.30 -7.68 -24.94
CA GLN A 910 -3.58 -8.71 -25.95
C GLN A 910 -3.28 -10.16 -25.49
N THR A 911 -2.63 -10.34 -24.33
CA THR A 911 -2.33 -11.67 -23.80
C THR A 911 -3.19 -12.00 -22.58
N PRO A 912 -3.94 -13.12 -22.57
CA PRO A 912 -4.73 -13.52 -21.40
C PRO A 912 -3.86 -13.63 -20.14
N LYS A 913 -4.17 -12.80 -19.14
CA LYS A 913 -3.37 -12.74 -17.90
C LYS A 913 -3.71 -13.87 -16.92
N SER A 914 -4.81 -14.59 -17.14
CA SER A 914 -5.39 -15.54 -16.18
C SER A 914 -5.63 -14.91 -14.80
N ALA A 915 -6.12 -13.68 -14.84
CA ALA A 915 -6.40 -12.89 -13.64
C ALA A 915 -7.53 -13.50 -12.78
N LEU A 916 -8.48 -14.20 -13.40
CA LEU A 916 -9.64 -14.76 -12.72
C LEU A 916 -9.25 -15.73 -11.60
N VAL A 917 -8.46 -16.78 -11.91
CA VAL A 917 -8.05 -17.75 -10.88
C VAL A 917 -7.28 -17.11 -9.72
N LEU A 918 -6.39 -16.15 -10.02
CA LEU A 918 -5.62 -15.46 -8.97
C LEU A 918 -6.47 -14.52 -8.10
N ASN A 919 -7.58 -13.99 -8.61
CA ASN A 919 -8.49 -13.15 -7.84
C ASN A 919 -9.51 -13.96 -7.03
N LEU A 920 -9.92 -15.14 -7.53
CA LEU A 920 -10.88 -16.00 -6.84
C LEU A 920 -10.23 -16.88 -5.78
N PHE A 921 -9.02 -17.40 -6.03
CA PHE A 921 -8.38 -18.44 -5.23
C PHE A 921 -6.98 -18.04 -4.74
N ALA A 922 -6.77 -16.77 -4.38
CA ALA A 922 -5.46 -16.28 -3.95
C ALA A 922 -4.93 -17.01 -2.70
N GLU A 923 -5.83 -17.41 -1.80
CA GLU A 923 -5.49 -18.12 -0.56
C GLU A 923 -5.02 -19.55 -0.86
N GLU A 924 -5.80 -20.31 -1.61
CA GLU A 924 -5.50 -21.71 -1.96
C GLU A 924 -4.23 -21.82 -2.81
N ILE A 925 -3.98 -20.84 -3.69
CA ILE A 925 -2.72 -20.77 -4.45
C ILE A 925 -1.54 -20.43 -3.53
N SER A 926 -1.75 -19.56 -2.53
CA SER A 926 -0.70 -19.26 -1.53
C SER A 926 -0.33 -20.50 -0.72
N GLU A 927 -1.34 -21.27 -0.28
CA GLU A 927 -1.15 -22.56 0.39
C GLU A 927 -0.39 -23.54 -0.50
N GLN A 928 -0.81 -23.69 -1.76
CA GLN A 928 -0.14 -24.57 -2.72
C GLN A 928 1.33 -24.18 -2.94
N LEU A 929 1.65 -22.89 -2.99
CA LEU A 929 3.03 -22.39 -3.11
C LEU A 929 3.87 -22.65 -1.86
N GLN A 930 3.25 -22.56 -0.68
CA GLN A 930 3.90 -22.83 0.60
C GLN A 930 4.27 -24.31 0.76
N ASP A 931 3.38 -25.20 0.28
CA ASP A 931 3.57 -26.64 0.31
C ASP A 931 4.44 -27.16 -0.85
N PHE A 932 4.53 -26.40 -1.94
CA PHE A 932 5.34 -26.76 -3.10
C PHE A 932 6.80 -27.04 -2.71
N ARG A 933 7.34 -28.14 -3.22
CA ARG A 933 8.75 -28.51 -3.08
C ARG A 933 9.32 -28.79 -4.47
N PHE A 934 10.40 -28.10 -4.81
CA PHE A 934 11.09 -28.27 -6.10
C PHE A 934 11.94 -29.56 -6.09
N GLN A 935 11.28 -30.71 -6.23
CA GLN A 935 11.89 -32.05 -6.08
C GLN A 935 12.27 -32.70 -7.41
N GLN A 936 11.55 -32.41 -8.49
CA GLN A 936 11.80 -33.01 -9.79
C GLN A 936 11.56 -32.00 -10.91
N ALA A 937 12.38 -32.06 -11.96
CA ALA A 937 12.18 -31.29 -13.18
C ALA A 937 12.57 -32.12 -14.40
N GLU A 938 11.89 -31.90 -15.51
CA GLU A 938 12.22 -32.51 -16.81
C GLU A 938 12.92 -31.47 -17.70
N LEU A 939 14.02 -31.87 -18.34
CA LEU A 939 14.74 -31.06 -19.32
C LEU A 939 14.62 -31.63 -20.74
N ILE A 940 14.56 -30.74 -21.72
CA ILE A 940 14.46 -31.06 -23.15
C ILE A 940 15.53 -30.35 -23.97
N GLY A 941 15.87 -30.94 -25.11
CA GLY A 941 16.77 -30.33 -26.09
C GLY A 941 18.26 -30.53 -25.84
N GLN A 942 18.66 -31.45 -24.96
CA GLN A 942 20.07 -31.78 -24.70
C GLN A 942 20.88 -32.05 -25.99
N LYS A 943 20.26 -32.70 -26.99
CA LYS A 943 20.87 -33.01 -28.30
C LYS A 943 21.26 -31.78 -29.15
N TYR A 944 20.81 -30.59 -28.78
CA TYR A 944 21.08 -29.35 -29.52
C TYR A 944 22.07 -28.41 -28.80
N ASN A 945 22.57 -28.80 -27.61
CA ASN A 945 23.43 -27.96 -26.78
C ASN A 945 24.83 -28.58 -26.57
N ASP A 946 25.62 -28.02 -25.65
CA ASP A 946 27.03 -28.38 -25.40
C ASP A 946 27.24 -29.85 -25.01
N PHE A 947 26.20 -30.50 -24.48
CA PHE A 947 26.24 -31.89 -24.01
C PHE A 947 25.63 -32.89 -24.99
N LYS A 948 25.39 -32.52 -26.26
CA LYS A 948 24.69 -33.36 -27.26
C LYS A 948 25.18 -34.81 -27.40
N ASP A 949 26.48 -35.04 -27.20
CA ASP A 949 27.14 -36.35 -27.38
C ASP A 949 27.26 -37.14 -26.05
N GLU A 950 26.77 -36.56 -24.95
CA GLU A 950 26.91 -37.12 -23.61
C GLU A 950 25.75 -38.07 -23.25
N ASP A 951 26.07 -39.29 -22.82
CA ASP A 951 25.09 -40.27 -22.34
C ASP A 951 24.98 -40.25 -20.80
N PHE A 952 23.88 -39.69 -20.30
CA PHE A 952 23.54 -39.61 -18.87
C PHE A 952 23.04 -40.93 -18.27
N GLY A 953 22.83 -41.99 -19.07
CA GLY A 953 22.51 -43.34 -18.58
C GLY A 953 23.73 -44.13 -18.07
N ASN A 954 24.94 -43.65 -18.39
CA ASN A 954 26.20 -44.32 -18.06
C ASN A 954 26.51 -44.26 -16.55
N SER A 955 27.25 -45.25 -16.06
CA SER A 955 27.74 -45.38 -14.68
C SER A 955 28.45 -44.14 -14.12
N LYS A 956 29.02 -43.28 -14.99
CA LYS A 956 29.66 -42.01 -14.58
C LYS A 956 28.68 -40.98 -13.99
N TRP A 957 27.40 -41.06 -14.32
CA TRP A 957 26.36 -40.11 -13.89
C TRP A 957 25.35 -40.72 -12.93
N ARG A 958 25.10 -42.03 -13.03
CA ARG A 958 24.07 -42.73 -12.25
C ARG A 958 24.26 -42.51 -10.74
N GLY A 959 23.23 -41.94 -10.09
CA GLY A 959 23.23 -41.66 -8.65
C GLY A 959 24.20 -40.56 -8.20
N LYS A 960 24.96 -39.95 -9.12
CA LYS A 960 25.90 -38.88 -8.81
C LYS A 960 25.16 -37.55 -8.74
N ARG A 961 25.33 -36.84 -7.62
CA ARG A 961 24.86 -35.46 -7.48
C ARG A 961 25.78 -34.50 -8.20
N VAL A 962 25.18 -33.57 -8.93
CA VAL A 962 25.87 -32.53 -9.69
C VAL A 962 25.29 -31.17 -9.31
N ALA A 963 26.14 -30.15 -9.30
CA ALA A 963 25.73 -28.77 -9.13
C ALA A 963 25.29 -28.21 -10.49
N LEU A 964 24.12 -27.58 -10.52
CA LEU A 964 23.50 -27.01 -11.70
C LEU A 964 23.19 -25.54 -11.45
N GLU A 965 23.24 -24.74 -12.50
CA GLU A 965 22.82 -23.34 -12.48
C GLU A 965 21.79 -23.08 -13.57
N VAL A 966 20.85 -22.17 -13.33
CA VAL A 966 19.94 -21.68 -14.36
C VAL A 966 20.53 -20.42 -14.97
N GLY A 967 20.86 -20.45 -16.25
CA GLY A 967 21.25 -19.28 -17.02
C GLY A 967 20.14 -18.82 -17.97
N ALA A 968 20.43 -17.76 -18.73
CA ALA A 968 19.65 -17.37 -19.89
C ALA A 968 20.17 -18.10 -21.15
N LEU A 969 19.27 -18.53 -22.04
CA LEU A 969 19.64 -18.97 -23.38
C LEU A 969 20.16 -17.77 -24.18
N ASP A 970 21.40 -17.85 -24.64
CA ASP A 970 22.06 -16.78 -25.40
C ASP A 970 22.13 -17.12 -26.89
N ASN A 971 20.99 -16.99 -27.58
CA ASN A 971 20.92 -17.06 -29.03
C ASN A 971 19.96 -16.01 -29.60
N PRO A 972 20.44 -14.83 -30.03
CA PRO A 972 19.58 -13.73 -30.50
C PRO A 972 18.67 -14.07 -31.69
N ASN A 973 18.98 -15.13 -32.43
CA ASN A 973 18.20 -15.60 -33.58
C ASN A 973 17.18 -16.69 -33.21
N ASP A 974 17.06 -17.05 -31.93
CA ASP A 974 16.07 -17.99 -31.42
C ASP A 974 15.01 -17.23 -30.63
N TYR A 975 13.73 -17.49 -30.88
CA TYR A 975 12.63 -16.89 -30.12
C TYR A 975 12.70 -17.18 -28.61
N ARG A 976 13.45 -18.22 -28.22
CA ARG A 976 13.69 -18.60 -26.82
C ARG A 976 14.84 -17.81 -26.20
N HIS A 977 15.47 -16.87 -26.90
CA HIS A 977 16.51 -16.00 -26.34
C HIS A 977 16.06 -15.39 -25.02
N GLY A 978 16.91 -15.49 -23.99
CA GLY A 978 16.58 -15.02 -22.64
C GLY A 978 15.75 -15.98 -21.80
N SER A 979 15.31 -17.14 -22.34
CA SER A 979 14.57 -18.15 -21.57
C SER A 979 15.48 -18.90 -20.59
N PRO A 980 14.95 -19.40 -19.47
CA PRO A 980 15.72 -20.21 -18.52
C PRO A 980 16.27 -21.49 -19.15
N ILE A 981 17.58 -21.70 -19.02
CA ILE A 981 18.28 -22.92 -19.44
C ILE A 981 19.15 -23.45 -18.30
N VAL A 982 19.16 -24.77 -18.10
CA VAL A 982 20.01 -25.40 -17.09
C VAL A 982 21.43 -25.52 -17.65
N LYS A 983 22.40 -25.18 -16.82
CA LYS A 983 23.83 -25.25 -17.08
C LYS A 983 24.50 -26.23 -16.13
N LEU A 984 25.47 -26.97 -16.66
CA LEU A 984 26.36 -27.85 -15.92
C LEU A 984 27.79 -27.40 -16.20
N ASP A 985 28.56 -27.09 -15.16
CA ASP A 985 29.93 -26.56 -15.27
C ASP A 985 30.05 -25.33 -16.21
N GLY A 986 29.06 -24.43 -16.14
CA GLY A 986 29.00 -23.21 -16.95
C GLY A 986 28.55 -23.41 -18.41
N LYS A 987 28.41 -24.66 -18.87
CA LYS A 987 27.98 -25.01 -20.23
C LYS A 987 26.49 -25.30 -20.30
N GLN A 988 25.84 -25.05 -21.44
CA GLN A 988 24.41 -25.22 -21.64
C GLN A 988 24.05 -26.71 -21.73
N LEU A 989 23.29 -27.20 -20.74
CA LEU A 989 22.81 -28.59 -20.70
C LEU A 989 21.54 -28.75 -21.52
N ALA A 990 20.42 -28.20 -21.03
CA ALA A 990 19.11 -28.35 -21.63
C ALA A 990 18.10 -27.36 -21.01
N MET A 991 17.01 -27.09 -21.74
CA MET A 991 15.92 -26.22 -21.28
C MET A 991 14.94 -27.01 -20.41
N PHE A 992 14.20 -26.34 -19.52
CA PHE A 992 13.07 -26.97 -18.83
C PHE A 992 11.96 -27.33 -19.83
N SER A 993 11.37 -28.52 -19.66
CA SER A 993 10.15 -28.95 -20.35
C SER A 993 9.00 -27.98 -20.07
N THR A 994 8.07 -27.83 -21.02
CA THR A 994 6.94 -26.89 -20.91
C THR A 994 6.14 -27.12 -19.63
N ASN A 995 5.82 -28.37 -19.30
CA ASN A 995 4.99 -28.74 -18.14
C ASN A 995 5.82 -29.09 -16.89
N SER A 996 7.09 -28.75 -16.85
CA SER A 996 7.95 -28.98 -15.68
C SER A 996 8.01 -27.72 -14.83
N PRO A 997 8.12 -27.83 -13.49
CA PRO A 997 8.48 -26.69 -12.66
C PRO A 997 9.82 -26.12 -13.11
N LYS A 998 9.99 -24.80 -12.95
CA LYS A 998 11.15 -24.05 -13.45
C LYS A 998 11.66 -23.12 -12.37
N LEU A 999 12.98 -23.07 -12.20
CA LEU A 999 13.61 -22.07 -11.36
C LEU A 999 13.96 -20.82 -12.18
N PRO A 1000 13.95 -19.63 -11.56
CA PRO A 1000 14.32 -18.38 -12.23
C PRO A 1000 15.81 -18.36 -12.59
N ILE A 1001 16.14 -17.53 -13.58
CA ILE A 1001 17.53 -17.31 -14.02
C ILE A 1001 18.38 -16.84 -12.83
N GLY A 1002 19.57 -17.40 -12.71
CA GLY A 1002 20.49 -17.21 -11.60
C GLY A 1002 20.35 -18.29 -10.51
N ALA A 1003 19.25 -19.04 -10.43
CA ALA A 1003 19.14 -20.09 -9.43
C ALA A 1003 20.24 -21.15 -9.59
N SER A 1004 20.66 -21.75 -8.48
CA SER A 1004 21.59 -22.88 -8.44
C SER A 1004 21.03 -23.96 -7.53
N PHE A 1005 21.33 -25.23 -7.82
CA PHE A 1005 20.79 -26.37 -7.10
C PHE A 1005 21.62 -27.62 -7.37
N GLU A 1006 21.45 -28.64 -6.54
CA GLU A 1006 22.01 -29.97 -6.74
C GLU A 1006 20.91 -30.93 -7.22
N ALA A 1007 21.25 -31.77 -8.21
CA ALA A 1007 20.36 -32.84 -8.66
C ALA A 1007 21.14 -34.08 -9.10
N THR A 1008 20.48 -35.22 -9.18
CA THR A 1008 20.93 -36.34 -10.01
C THR A 1008 20.26 -36.27 -11.38
N ILE A 1009 20.99 -36.58 -12.45
CA ILE A 1009 20.49 -36.55 -13.83
C ILE A 1009 20.27 -37.98 -14.30
N GLU A 1010 19.08 -38.26 -14.82
CA GLU A 1010 18.71 -39.55 -15.40
C GLU A 1010 18.08 -39.37 -16.79
N PRO A 1011 18.26 -40.29 -17.74
CA PRO A 1011 17.49 -40.28 -18.98
C PRO A 1011 16.00 -40.47 -18.68
N SER A 1012 15.14 -39.64 -19.30
CA SER A 1012 13.69 -39.79 -19.16
C SER A 1012 13.21 -41.09 -19.81
N PRO A 1013 12.28 -41.84 -19.20
CA PRO A 1013 11.68 -43.05 -19.80
C PRO A 1013 10.93 -42.77 -21.12
N ARG A 1014 10.63 -41.50 -21.43
CA ARG A 1014 9.76 -41.08 -22.54
C ARG A 1014 10.52 -40.53 -23.76
N GLY A 1015 11.85 -40.60 -23.83
CA GLY A 1015 12.61 -40.20 -25.03
C GLY A 1015 13.95 -39.51 -24.75
N SER A 1016 14.31 -38.50 -25.56
CA SER A 1016 15.58 -37.73 -25.47
C SER A 1016 15.56 -36.59 -24.42
N ALA A 1017 14.69 -36.71 -23.41
CA ALA A 1017 14.59 -35.78 -22.29
C ALA A 1017 15.43 -36.28 -21.10
N LEU A 1018 15.75 -35.39 -20.17
CA LEU A 1018 16.44 -35.71 -18.93
C LEU A 1018 15.53 -35.44 -17.73
N THR A 1019 15.52 -36.33 -16.75
CA THR A 1019 14.87 -36.13 -15.47
C THR A 1019 15.92 -35.71 -14.44
N LEU A 1020 15.66 -34.59 -13.77
CA LEU A 1020 16.43 -34.11 -12.63
C LEU A 1020 15.70 -34.50 -11.35
N ASN A 1021 16.33 -35.31 -10.51
CA ASN A 1021 15.87 -35.50 -9.13
C ASN A 1021 16.65 -34.52 -8.25
N ILE A 1022 15.99 -33.42 -7.89
CA ILE A 1022 16.58 -32.26 -7.24
C ILE A 1022 16.57 -32.44 -5.73
N ASN A 1023 17.61 -31.93 -5.07
CA ASN A 1023 17.62 -31.76 -3.63
C ASN A 1023 16.99 -30.41 -3.26
N PRO A 1024 15.77 -30.36 -2.69
CA PRO A 1024 15.09 -29.09 -2.42
C PRO A 1024 15.90 -28.17 -1.49
N GLU A 1025 16.62 -28.75 -0.52
CA GLU A 1025 17.45 -27.99 0.43
C GLU A 1025 18.68 -27.33 -0.21
N SER A 1026 19.08 -27.80 -1.40
CA SER A 1026 20.21 -27.23 -2.14
C SER A 1026 19.82 -26.05 -3.03
N VAL A 1027 18.51 -25.81 -3.23
CA VAL A 1027 18.05 -24.76 -4.14
C VAL A 1027 18.39 -23.38 -3.55
N GLN A 1028 19.25 -22.66 -4.25
CA GLN A 1028 19.65 -21.30 -3.93
C GLN A 1028 19.25 -20.40 -5.09
N LEU A 1029 18.29 -19.52 -4.87
CA LEU A 1029 17.98 -18.46 -5.81
C LEU A 1029 19.12 -17.42 -5.75
N LYS A 1030 19.93 -17.23 -6.81
CA LYS A 1030 20.86 -16.09 -6.86
C LYS A 1030 20.04 -14.80 -6.88
N ALA A 1031 19.81 -14.22 -5.71
CA ALA A 1031 20.02 -12.79 -5.61
C ALA A 1031 21.53 -12.63 -5.82
N GLU A 1032 21.97 -12.04 -6.94
CA GLU A 1032 23.39 -11.75 -7.15
C GLU A 1032 24.03 -11.23 -5.87
N ALA A 1033 25.21 -11.76 -5.56
CA ALA A 1033 26.02 -11.41 -4.41
C ALA A 1033 26.51 -9.95 -4.46
N GLU A 1034 25.60 -9.01 -4.33
CA GLU A 1034 25.87 -7.79 -3.57
C GLU A 1034 25.50 -8.05 -2.12
N THR A 1035 26.53 -7.93 -1.28
CA THR A 1035 26.55 -7.99 0.17
C THR A 1035 25.32 -7.37 0.85
N GLU A 1036 24.28 -8.17 1.11
CA GLU A 1036 23.56 -8.10 2.37
C GLU A 1036 24.28 -9.01 3.38
N GLN A 1037 25.34 -8.51 4.02
CA GLN A 1037 25.65 -9.00 5.37
C GLN A 1037 24.71 -8.32 6.36
N ALA A 1038 23.44 -8.70 6.33
CA ALA A 1038 22.63 -8.62 7.52
C ALA A 1038 22.89 -9.90 8.33
N LEU A 1039 23.76 -9.81 9.34
CA LEU A 1039 23.74 -10.81 10.42
C LEU A 1039 22.32 -10.82 11.05
N PRO A 1040 21.83 -11.98 11.52
CA PRO A 1040 20.42 -12.19 11.86
C PRO A 1040 19.84 -11.19 12.87
N SER A 1041 18.58 -10.82 12.64
CA SER A 1041 17.71 -10.05 13.55
C SER A 1041 17.78 -10.54 15.01
N SER A 1042 18.02 -11.83 15.25
CA SER A 1042 18.13 -12.44 16.58
C SER A 1042 19.37 -12.00 17.38
N GLN A 1043 20.47 -11.59 16.74
CA GLN A 1043 21.63 -11.01 17.45
C GLN A 1043 21.47 -9.50 17.69
N ARG A 1044 20.81 -8.78 16.76
CA ARG A 1044 20.44 -7.35 16.92
C ARG A 1044 19.35 -7.15 17.98
N GLU A 1045 18.37 -8.04 18.07
CA GLU A 1045 17.34 -8.04 19.13
C GLU A 1045 17.90 -8.43 20.49
N ARG A 1046 18.88 -9.37 20.56
CA ARG A 1046 19.55 -9.75 21.81
C ARG A 1046 20.34 -8.59 22.43
N LEU A 1047 21.08 -7.83 21.62
CA LEU A 1047 21.86 -6.69 22.10
C LEU A 1047 20.96 -5.47 22.40
N LYS A 1048 19.90 -5.25 21.61
CA LYS A 1048 18.84 -4.26 21.93
C LYS A 1048 18.11 -4.58 23.24
N LYS A 1049 17.77 -5.85 23.51
CA LYS A 1049 17.16 -6.30 24.79
C LYS A 1049 18.12 -6.13 25.98
N LEU A 1050 19.42 -6.37 25.81
CA LEU A 1050 20.41 -6.18 26.88
C LEU A 1050 20.61 -4.69 27.23
N ASN A 1051 20.71 -3.81 26.23
CA ASN A 1051 20.83 -2.36 26.44
C ASN A 1051 19.53 -1.71 26.95
N PHE A 1052 18.37 -2.20 26.52
CA PHE A 1052 17.06 -1.82 27.07
C PHE A 1052 16.92 -2.22 28.56
N ARG A 1053 17.52 -3.34 28.98
CA ARG A 1053 17.54 -3.77 30.39
C ARG A 1053 18.53 -2.99 31.27
N PHE A 1054 19.71 -2.60 30.76
CA PHE A 1054 20.60 -1.67 31.47
C PHE A 1054 19.94 -0.31 31.71
N SER A 1055 19.14 0.17 30.76
CA SER A 1055 18.42 1.44 30.86
C SER A 1055 17.15 1.36 31.74
N GLN A 1056 16.44 0.23 31.77
CA GLN A 1056 15.35 -0.02 32.72
C GLN A 1056 15.82 -0.21 34.17
N ALA A 1057 16.94 -0.92 34.40
CA ALA A 1057 17.43 -1.17 35.76
C ALA A 1057 18.04 0.09 36.42
N ALA A 1058 18.66 0.98 35.64
CA ALA A 1058 19.14 2.28 36.11
C ALA A 1058 18.00 3.29 36.39
N ALA A 1059 16.78 3.01 35.94
CA ALA A 1059 15.61 3.86 36.13
C ALA A 1059 14.74 3.48 37.35
N GLN A 1060 15.08 2.41 38.08
CA GLN A 1060 14.40 2.05 39.34
C GLN A 1060 14.96 2.87 40.52
N PRO A 1061 14.11 3.49 41.37
CA PRO A 1061 14.57 4.43 42.42
C PRO A 1061 15.51 3.84 43.47
N ASP A 1062 15.44 2.52 43.70
CA ASP A 1062 16.10 1.81 44.81
C ASP A 1062 17.45 1.14 44.46
N MET A 1063 17.89 1.17 43.20
CA MET A 1063 19.15 0.54 42.79
C MET A 1063 20.14 1.58 42.23
N ARG A 1064 20.66 2.44 43.12
CA ARG A 1064 21.69 3.43 42.79
C ARG A 1064 23.12 2.87 42.72
N ASP A 1065 23.34 1.58 43.00
CA ASP A 1065 24.66 0.96 42.93
C ASP A 1065 24.86 0.20 41.61
N ALA A 1066 25.68 0.77 40.73
CA ALA A 1066 26.01 0.20 39.42
C ALA A 1066 26.56 -1.24 39.52
N ALA A 1067 27.26 -1.58 40.61
CA ALA A 1067 27.77 -2.94 40.82
C ALA A 1067 26.65 -3.97 41.03
N ALA A 1068 25.58 -3.59 41.74
CA ALA A 1068 24.43 -4.45 41.97
C ALA A 1068 23.63 -4.66 40.67
N VAL A 1069 23.47 -3.60 39.86
CA VAL A 1069 22.81 -3.68 38.55
C VAL A 1069 23.58 -4.59 37.60
N ALA A 1070 24.90 -4.39 37.47
CA ALA A 1070 25.75 -5.23 36.64
C ALA A 1070 25.73 -6.70 37.09
N SER A 1071 25.69 -6.94 38.40
CA SER A 1071 25.59 -8.28 38.99
C SER A 1071 24.29 -9.00 38.59
N ARG A 1072 23.16 -8.28 38.60
CA ARG A 1072 21.86 -8.83 38.19
C ARG A 1072 21.80 -9.10 36.69
N VAL A 1073 22.37 -8.22 35.86
CA VAL A 1073 22.43 -8.45 34.41
C VAL A 1073 23.33 -9.65 34.08
N LEU A 1074 24.48 -9.79 34.76
CA LEU A 1074 25.35 -10.95 34.60
C LEU A 1074 24.65 -12.25 35.01
N HIS A 1075 23.93 -12.24 36.13
CA HIS A 1075 23.12 -13.35 36.60
C HIS A 1075 22.14 -13.84 35.52
N GLU A 1076 21.29 -12.93 35.02
CA GLU A 1076 20.26 -13.23 34.03
C GLU A 1076 20.86 -13.75 32.72
N ALA A 1077 21.95 -13.14 32.25
CA ALA A 1077 22.62 -13.56 31.02
C ALA A 1077 23.16 -14.98 31.12
N ILE A 1078 23.71 -15.37 32.28
CA ILE A 1078 24.20 -16.73 32.52
C ILE A 1078 23.02 -17.70 32.67
N ALA A 1079 21.97 -17.33 33.42
CA ALA A 1079 20.77 -18.15 33.60
C ALA A 1079 20.11 -18.46 32.25
N GLU A 1080 19.89 -17.44 31.42
CA GLU A 1080 19.27 -17.57 30.10
C GLU A 1080 20.15 -18.43 29.18
N LYS A 1081 21.47 -18.20 29.18
CA LYS A 1081 22.39 -18.96 28.34
C LYS A 1081 22.48 -20.43 28.77
N TYR A 1082 22.43 -20.69 30.07
CA TYR A 1082 22.41 -22.04 30.63
C TYR A 1082 21.10 -22.75 30.30
N ALA A 1083 19.94 -22.09 30.47
CA ALA A 1083 18.64 -22.62 30.11
C ALA A 1083 18.54 -22.98 28.61
N GLN A 1084 19.12 -22.14 27.73
CA GLN A 1084 19.10 -22.37 26.29
C GLN A 1084 20.05 -23.47 25.80
N THR A 1085 21.20 -23.64 26.46
CA THR A 1085 22.27 -24.48 25.91
C THR A 1085 22.63 -25.70 26.77
N GLY A 1086 22.16 -25.77 28.02
CA GLY A 1086 22.55 -26.80 28.99
C GLY A 1086 24.04 -26.79 29.38
N ASN A 1087 24.82 -25.84 28.87
CA ASN A 1087 26.27 -25.81 29.03
C ASN A 1087 26.66 -25.39 30.43
N ARG A 1088 27.24 -26.31 31.20
CA ARG A 1088 27.72 -26.06 32.58
C ARG A 1088 28.93 -25.13 32.67
N LYS A 1089 29.54 -24.79 31.53
CA LYS A 1089 30.68 -23.89 31.42
C LYS A 1089 30.39 -22.84 30.34
N ILE A 1090 30.24 -21.59 30.74
CA ILE A 1090 29.85 -20.49 29.86
C ILE A 1090 30.93 -19.40 29.92
N ASN A 1091 31.46 -19.02 28.75
CA ASN A 1091 32.46 -17.95 28.68
C ASN A 1091 31.78 -16.58 28.68
N VAL A 1092 32.22 -15.70 29.58
CA VAL A 1092 31.74 -14.32 29.71
C VAL A 1092 32.97 -13.42 29.67
N GLY A 1093 33.30 -12.95 28.48
CA GLY A 1093 34.57 -12.27 28.23
C GLY A 1093 35.76 -13.13 28.62
N ASP A 1094 36.60 -12.59 29.48
CA ASP A 1094 37.79 -13.24 30.02
C ASP A 1094 37.51 -14.15 31.23
N TRP A 1095 36.25 -14.24 31.64
CA TRP A 1095 35.80 -15.04 32.77
C TRP A 1095 35.07 -16.28 32.30
N THR A 1096 34.95 -17.24 33.21
CA THR A 1096 34.17 -18.44 32.97
C THR A 1096 33.17 -18.65 34.11
N ALA A 1097 31.90 -18.74 33.73
CA ALA A 1097 30.81 -19.16 34.60
C ALA A 1097 30.73 -20.69 34.65
N PHE A 1098 30.65 -21.24 35.85
CA PHE A 1098 30.47 -22.67 36.12
C PHE A 1098 29.15 -22.87 36.83
N VAL A 1099 28.25 -23.62 36.22
CA VAL A 1099 26.91 -23.90 36.76
C VAL A 1099 26.83 -25.33 37.26
N ASN A 1100 26.50 -25.52 38.52
CA ASN A 1100 26.24 -26.83 39.09
C ASN A 1100 24.80 -27.26 38.75
N SER A 1101 24.65 -28.29 37.94
CA SER A 1101 23.35 -28.72 37.45
C SER A 1101 22.41 -29.30 38.52
N ARG A 1102 22.92 -29.69 39.70
CA ARG A 1102 22.07 -30.22 40.78
C ARG A 1102 21.61 -29.13 41.75
N THR A 1103 22.50 -28.20 42.11
CA THR A 1103 22.18 -27.13 43.07
C THR A 1103 21.78 -25.83 42.41
N GLN A 1104 21.95 -25.70 41.08
CA GLN A 1104 21.75 -24.46 40.31
C GLN A 1104 22.65 -23.29 40.74
N GLU A 1105 23.66 -23.55 41.58
CA GLU A 1105 24.66 -22.55 41.92
C GLU A 1105 25.58 -22.25 40.73
N CYS A 1106 25.78 -20.95 40.50
CA CYS A 1106 26.66 -20.43 39.47
C CYS A 1106 27.81 -19.66 40.10
N PHE A 1107 29.04 -20.07 39.77
CA PHE A 1107 30.26 -19.39 40.15
C PHE A 1107 30.98 -18.87 38.92
N VAL A 1108 31.23 -17.56 38.87
CA VAL A 1108 32.06 -16.95 37.83
C VAL A 1108 33.46 -16.76 38.38
N ARG A 1109 34.44 -17.26 37.63
CA ARG A 1109 35.85 -17.19 37.99
C ARG A 1109 36.67 -16.40 36.98
N ASP A 1110 37.64 -15.67 37.50
CA ASP A 1110 38.67 -15.00 36.71
C ASP A 1110 39.75 -15.99 36.22
N LYS A 1111 40.72 -15.49 35.46
CA LYS A 1111 41.84 -16.27 34.90
C LYS A 1111 42.75 -16.89 35.98
N GLU A 1112 42.76 -16.33 37.18
CA GLU A 1112 43.50 -16.82 38.36
C GLU A 1112 42.66 -17.81 39.20
N ARG A 1113 41.45 -18.16 38.73
CA ARG A 1113 40.48 -19.07 39.35
C ARG A 1113 39.82 -18.53 40.63
N ARG A 1114 39.90 -17.23 40.90
CA ARG A 1114 39.19 -16.60 42.03
C ARG A 1114 37.72 -16.40 41.68
N VAL A 1115 36.83 -16.62 42.66
CA VAL A 1115 35.39 -16.41 42.49
C VAL A 1115 35.06 -14.93 42.65
N ILE A 1116 34.62 -14.31 41.56
CA ILE A 1116 34.30 -12.87 41.49
C ILE A 1116 32.80 -12.61 41.52
N PHE A 1117 31.99 -13.61 41.19
CA PHE A 1117 30.54 -13.54 41.27
C PHE A 1117 29.96 -14.91 41.60
N HIS A 1118 28.95 -14.93 42.46
CA HIS A 1118 28.23 -16.13 42.88
C HIS A 1118 26.73 -15.83 42.98
N SER A 1119 25.92 -16.66 42.35
CA SER A 1119 24.47 -16.59 42.45
C SER A 1119 23.83 -17.96 42.35
N ASP A 1120 22.63 -18.10 42.90
CA ASP A 1120 21.76 -19.25 42.70
C ASP A 1120 20.78 -18.94 41.56
N LEU A 1121 20.89 -19.68 40.45
CA LEU A 1121 20.09 -19.48 39.25
C LEU A 1121 18.62 -19.91 39.42
N SER A 1122 18.28 -20.65 40.48
CA SER A 1122 16.91 -21.11 40.74
C SER A 1122 16.09 -20.11 41.56
N THR A 1123 16.76 -19.39 42.47
CA THR A 1123 16.12 -18.42 43.38
C THR A 1123 16.32 -16.96 42.95
N ASN A 1124 17.08 -16.73 41.87
CA ASN A 1124 17.54 -15.42 41.41
C ASN A 1124 18.34 -14.63 42.46
N GLN A 1125 18.86 -15.30 43.49
CA GLN A 1125 19.61 -14.65 44.57
C GLN A 1125 21.09 -14.50 44.21
N VAL A 1126 21.59 -13.27 44.26
CA VAL A 1126 23.01 -12.96 44.10
C VAL A 1126 23.70 -13.00 45.46
N ASN A 1127 24.41 -14.09 45.73
CA ASN A 1127 25.08 -14.35 47.00
C ASN A 1127 26.41 -13.60 47.13
N LYS A 1128 27.08 -13.36 46.00
CA LYS A 1128 28.24 -12.46 45.89
C LYS A 1128 28.15 -11.68 44.58
N GLY A 1129 27.84 -10.40 44.67
CA GLY A 1129 27.85 -9.48 43.53
C GLY A 1129 29.25 -9.20 43.03
N LEU A 1130 29.33 -8.66 41.82
CA LEU A 1130 30.54 -8.10 41.25
C LEU A 1130 31.05 -6.96 42.14
N SER A 1131 32.37 -6.85 42.24
CA SER A 1131 32.99 -5.65 42.79
C SER A 1131 32.75 -4.47 41.85
N LYS A 1132 32.96 -3.24 42.34
CA LYS A 1132 32.85 -2.03 41.51
C LYS A 1132 33.84 -2.03 40.33
N GLU A 1133 35.01 -2.63 40.50
CA GLU A 1133 35.99 -2.77 39.41
C GLU A 1133 35.56 -3.82 38.38
N ASP A 1134 35.01 -4.94 38.84
CA ASP A 1134 34.56 -6.00 37.94
C ASP A 1134 33.25 -5.64 37.24
N SER A 1135 32.36 -4.86 37.84
CA SER A 1135 31.18 -4.34 37.17
C SER A 1135 31.54 -3.46 35.98
N ILE A 1136 32.54 -2.59 36.13
CA ILE A 1136 33.05 -1.74 35.03
C ILE A 1136 33.63 -2.62 33.91
N LYS A 1137 34.43 -3.64 34.23
CA LYS A 1137 34.98 -4.58 33.23
C LYS A 1137 33.88 -5.34 32.49
N PHE A 1138 32.82 -5.74 33.18
CA PHE A 1138 31.69 -6.43 32.57
C PHE A 1138 30.90 -5.51 31.63
N GLU A 1139 30.62 -4.28 32.04
CA GLU A 1139 29.95 -3.27 31.21
C GLU A 1139 30.77 -2.91 29.96
N GLU A 1140 32.10 -2.76 30.12
CA GLU A 1140 33.01 -2.53 29.00
C GLU A 1140 33.01 -3.68 28.01
N TRP A 1141 32.99 -4.93 28.49
CA TRP A 1141 32.92 -6.10 27.62
C TRP A 1141 31.61 -6.14 26.81
N VAL A 1142 30.46 -5.83 27.45
CA VAL A 1142 29.17 -5.75 26.76
C VAL A 1142 29.20 -4.67 25.67
N ARG A 1143 29.71 -3.47 25.98
CA ARG A 1143 29.86 -2.37 25.01
C ARG A 1143 30.83 -2.72 23.88
N GLN A 1144 31.94 -3.40 24.17
CA GLN A 1144 32.90 -3.83 23.15
C GLN A 1144 32.30 -4.90 22.21
N LYS A 1145 31.46 -5.81 22.71
CA LYS A 1145 30.70 -6.77 21.90
C LYS A 1145 29.72 -6.07 20.95
N GLU A 1146 29.01 -5.04 21.41
CA GLU A 1146 28.18 -4.20 20.53
C GLU A 1146 29.01 -3.48 19.49
N LYS A 1147 30.10 -2.83 19.91
CA LYS A 1147 31.00 -2.10 19.03
C LYS A 1147 31.63 -3.02 17.98
N LEU A 1148 31.97 -4.27 18.31
CA LEU A 1148 32.44 -5.30 17.36
C LEU A 1148 31.34 -5.80 16.41
N CYS A 1149 30.08 -5.86 16.85
CA CYS A 1149 28.95 -6.10 15.95
C CYS A 1149 28.76 -4.93 14.98
N SER A 1150 28.81 -3.69 15.48
CA SER A 1150 28.73 -2.46 14.66
C SER A 1150 29.94 -2.27 13.74
N LEU A 1151 31.14 -2.63 14.19
CA LEU A 1151 32.36 -2.60 13.38
C LEU A 1151 32.39 -3.75 12.39
N LYS A 1152 31.90 -4.96 12.68
CA LYS A 1152 31.75 -5.99 11.63
C LYS A 1152 30.82 -5.53 10.51
N ILE A 1153 29.76 -4.78 10.86
CA ILE A 1153 28.89 -4.10 9.90
C ILE A 1153 29.65 -2.99 9.14
N ALA A 1154 30.46 -2.16 9.81
CA ALA A 1154 31.19 -1.06 9.17
C ALA A 1154 32.43 -1.52 8.37
N THR A 1155 33.06 -2.65 8.73
CA THR A 1155 34.25 -3.18 8.06
C THR A 1155 33.89 -4.12 6.92
N SER A 1156 32.71 -4.77 6.93
CA SER A 1156 32.17 -5.42 5.73
C SER A 1156 31.75 -4.39 4.68
N VAL A 1157 31.33 -3.20 5.11
CA VAL A 1157 31.07 -2.03 4.26
C VAL A 1157 32.38 -1.42 3.74
N GLY A 1158 33.42 -1.27 4.59
CA GLY A 1158 34.70 -0.64 4.21
C GLY A 1158 35.74 -1.51 3.48
N LYS A 1159 35.70 -2.86 3.56
CA LYS A 1159 36.62 -3.72 2.81
C LYS A 1159 36.18 -4.05 1.37
N ARG A 1160 34.97 -3.69 0.95
CA ARG A 1160 34.57 -3.76 -0.47
C ARG A 1160 34.88 -2.48 -1.25
N GLU A 1161 35.12 -1.35 -0.59
CA GLU A 1161 35.72 -0.16 -1.23
C GLU A 1161 37.22 -0.32 -1.54
N THR A 1162 37.84 -1.45 -1.17
CA THR A 1162 39.25 -1.74 -1.53
C THR A 1162 39.44 -3.01 -2.37
N GLN A 1163 38.35 -3.63 -2.85
CA GLN A 1163 38.38 -4.70 -3.88
C GLN A 1163 37.17 -4.62 -4.83
N LEU A 1164 36.79 -3.40 -5.21
CA LEU A 1164 36.12 -3.05 -6.46
C LEU A 1164 36.77 -1.78 -7.01
#